data_AF-A0A917G1B0-F1
#
_entry.id   AF-A0A917G1B0-F1
#
_cell.length_a   1.000
_cell.length_b   1.000
_cell.length_c   1.000
_cell.angle_alpha   90.00
_cell.angle_beta   90.00
_cell.angle_gamma   90.00
#
_symmetry.space_group_name_H-M   'P 1'
#
loop_
_entity.id
_entity.type
_entity.pdbx_description
1 polymer ?
#
loop_
_entity_poly.entity_id
_entity_poly.type
_entity_poly.pdbx_seq_one_letter_code
_entity_poly.pdbx_strand_id
1 'polypeptide(L)'
;MRLVIAEKRDQAKKLAAPFPHQEKDDCIEISPCPNFPKGGFITWAAGHLIELIDPEKYDPKYETWRFEDLPIIPDPFRHTVTREKSKLYNNIKTLVHDPRVTEITNACDPAREGSLICHLILKVAGNQKPVNRLWTKSLTPQAIKKAFDALIPEEEKIGLYYEAEARQRADWLVGMNLSRAYTLKLKEKKYNGHVFSVGRVQTALLSLIVKRELERESFVSTPFWEVYANFDMDGATYLGKWYTGGKDRIESYEKANALATHCSGKPATVEKVDVEQIEELPPQLFSMSSIQTAANKRYKFSPKQTDAVLQSLYLAEYISYPRTDNPYITEDDAQPLPLILEQIGKLPPYSGLLPAPMATLIGNQRYVNADKVSDHYALLPTEKVPDLKSLSDDEQKIYDMIVKRLIAAHYESALVEKTTIHTYVDNRFSFKTSGKRPLREGWRTVYAEEQKEDAPGDEELTAIPPIQAHQTGRTLAVETKEGKTTAPQRFTEGDLIPLMISAGRTIEDKELVSALKEAKGLGTESTRSGMIQTLKARKYIEVKSNLVYPTRLGRLIIEAVGESVLTSAEMTAQWEMRLAQIGKGKAAADDFIAEIKKLTAQLVSECGPNVSKMPDNRWEDNELTKGKGEPNKGEQAKGGGTSSPTGGSPGRKSGPVNLNASHAADNPTRAPYAGPASGSPPTAGTGTPVVNPSAPNVYLGTCPECAAGQIVDRGTFYGCLHYTEGCRFTFNKVISGVTITPDLIVELLETGQTPLISGFKKRGKENETFEAVLTIKSGKLSWRFPNWNAIKLPTRLLLPDDADKELSQEQHKQIRSLETACSTLKLPAKVVNVVNGPIITRYELTPDAMDINVKRFDTYKANFQMALQAERIAMQIPIPGTKHIGIEVPSPTPYVVNLRSLLENKEFLAKKESLSFPVGTDLHGKPVFANLAEMPHLLIAGTTGSGKSVCLGSIIVSLLFGNTPDELKFVFIDPKRVELIAYQSLPHLMLPVVTDMNRAEDALMKVIEEMESRYELFKDMRVNNIQSYNEKIMLDNPDNPKMPYLVVVIDEFASLMLTAKDKGMENIVIRLSQEARAAGIHMVLATQRPVAKVFSPTIKANLPTRISFMVTSTNESMVILDEPGAEGLLGKGDMYFKYRNLKKRLVSPFVSGPEINRVVSYILMKQSNQSGQPIAPH
;
A
#
# COMPACT_ATOMS: atom_id res chain seq x y z
N MET A 1 7.01 49.70 27.83
CA MET A 1 8.05 48.90 27.15
C MET A 1 7.44 47.61 26.66
N ARG A 2 7.99 47.04 25.59
CA ARG A 2 7.61 45.74 25.03
C ARG A 2 8.54 44.64 25.54
N LEU A 3 8.03 43.48 25.93
CA LEU A 3 8.85 42.30 26.21
C LEU A 3 8.73 41.30 25.08
N VAL A 4 9.82 41.05 24.36
CA VAL A 4 9.91 40.04 23.30
C VAL A 4 10.50 38.75 23.88
N ILE A 5 9.84 37.62 23.65
CA ILE A 5 10.30 36.30 24.10
C ILE A 5 10.66 35.47 22.86
N ALA A 6 11.96 35.22 22.65
CA ALA A 6 12.47 34.31 21.63
C ALA A 6 12.56 32.87 22.14
N GLU A 7 12.71 31.88 21.26
CA GLU A 7 12.90 30.48 21.66
C GLU A 7 14.34 30.18 22.10
N LYS A 8 15.31 30.92 21.55
CA LYS A 8 16.76 30.66 21.67
C LYS A 8 17.55 31.98 21.78
N ARG A 9 18.71 31.97 22.44
CA ARG A 9 19.55 33.18 22.63
C ARG A 9 20.01 33.81 21.30
N ASP A 10 20.41 33.00 20.33
CA ASP A 10 20.90 33.50 19.04
C ASP A 10 19.78 34.13 18.21
N GLN A 11 18.55 33.63 18.35
CA GLN A 11 17.35 34.24 17.78
C GLN A 11 17.07 35.61 18.44
N ALA A 12 17.18 35.72 19.77
CA ALA A 12 17.07 37.01 20.45
C ALA A 12 18.12 38.03 19.98
N LYS A 13 19.38 37.60 19.79
CA LYS A 13 20.44 38.45 19.21
C LYS A 13 20.11 38.90 17.79
N LYS A 14 19.69 37.98 16.91
CA LYS A 14 19.27 38.32 15.53
C LYS A 14 18.06 39.27 15.50
N LEU A 15 17.09 39.09 16.40
CA LEU A 15 15.93 39.98 16.57
C LEU A 15 16.31 41.38 17.10
N ALA A 16 17.36 41.49 17.92
CA ALA A 16 17.85 42.77 18.44
C ALA A 16 18.72 43.54 17.44
N ALA A 17 19.53 42.85 16.63
CA ALA A 17 20.52 43.42 15.72
C ALA A 17 20.04 44.59 14.82
N PRO A 18 18.78 44.65 14.32
CA PRO A 18 18.32 45.75 13.47
C PRO A 18 18.00 47.05 14.22
N PHE A 19 18.10 47.06 15.56
CA PHE A 19 17.69 48.14 16.45
C PHE A 19 18.83 48.55 17.41
N PRO A 20 18.88 49.80 17.91
CA PRO A 20 19.87 50.20 18.91
C PRO A 20 19.62 49.48 20.25
N HIS A 21 20.61 48.74 20.75
CA HIS A 21 20.42 47.84 21.90
C HIS A 21 21.67 47.68 22.78
N GLN A 22 21.47 47.18 24.00
CA GLN A 22 22.52 46.81 24.96
C GLN A 22 22.29 45.38 25.46
N GLU A 23 23.28 44.49 25.29
CA GLU A 23 23.23 43.16 25.91
C GLU A 23 23.40 43.23 27.43
N LYS A 24 22.62 42.43 28.15
CA LYS A 24 22.78 42.09 29.57
C LYS A 24 22.79 40.57 29.72
N ASP A 25 23.14 40.06 30.89
CA ASP A 25 23.32 38.61 31.11
C ASP A 25 22.07 37.77 30.76
N ASP A 26 20.88 38.28 31.11
CA ASP A 26 19.62 37.54 31.03
C ASP A 26 18.59 38.15 30.03
N CYS A 27 18.90 39.27 29.39
CA CYS A 27 18.10 39.91 28.34
C CYS A 27 18.90 40.94 27.51
N ILE A 28 18.33 41.40 26.41
CA ILE A 28 18.84 42.51 25.60
C ILE A 28 17.88 43.69 25.77
N GLU A 29 18.35 44.87 26.18
CA GLU A 29 17.54 46.08 26.28
C GLU A 29 17.58 46.87 24.96
N ILE A 30 16.41 47.13 24.38
CA ILE A 30 16.21 47.87 23.14
C ILE A 30 15.91 49.32 23.48
N SER A 31 16.72 50.24 22.96
CA SER A 31 16.52 51.68 23.14
C SER A 31 15.31 52.19 22.35
N PRO A 32 14.70 53.32 22.75
CA PRO A 32 13.60 53.92 22.00
C PRO A 32 13.96 54.17 20.52
N CYS A 33 13.15 53.60 19.62
CA CYS A 33 13.31 53.70 18.16
C CYS A 33 11.93 53.53 17.49
N PRO A 34 11.77 53.75 16.16
CA PRO A 34 10.45 53.73 15.52
C PRO A 34 9.62 52.47 15.78
N ASN A 35 10.23 51.29 15.75
CA ASN A 35 9.55 50.01 16.01
C ASN A 35 9.36 49.70 17.52
N PHE A 36 10.07 50.43 18.40
CA PHE A 36 9.97 50.33 19.86
C PHE A 36 9.88 51.73 20.50
N PRO A 37 8.76 52.48 20.36
CA PRO A 37 8.69 53.90 20.76
C PRO A 37 8.94 54.17 22.25
N LYS A 38 8.72 53.16 23.11
CA LYS A 38 8.95 53.22 24.57
C LYS A 38 10.17 52.38 25.01
N GLY A 39 11.00 51.90 24.09
CA GLY A 39 12.00 50.86 24.34
C GLY A 39 11.39 49.48 24.66
N GLY A 40 12.24 48.48 24.87
CA GLY A 40 11.81 47.11 25.14
C GLY A 40 12.92 46.21 25.70
N PHE A 41 12.53 44.98 26.03
CA PHE A 41 13.44 43.89 26.39
C PHE A 41 13.26 42.73 25.43
N ILE A 42 14.34 42.09 25.00
CA ILE A 42 14.31 40.80 24.31
C ILE A 42 14.97 39.77 25.23
N THR A 43 14.22 38.75 25.62
CA THR A 43 14.71 37.59 26.37
C THR A 43 14.48 36.31 25.58
N TRP A 44 14.97 35.17 26.06
CA TRP A 44 14.94 33.91 25.35
C TRP A 44 14.63 32.73 26.27
N ALA A 45 13.91 31.75 25.72
CA ALA A 45 13.84 30.41 26.27
C ALA A 45 15.10 29.59 25.90
N ALA A 46 15.06 28.30 26.21
CA ALA A 46 16.08 27.32 25.81
C ALA A 46 15.35 26.03 25.38
N GLY A 47 14.46 26.18 24.39
CA GLY A 47 13.35 25.26 24.17
C GLY A 47 12.37 25.24 25.36
N HIS A 48 11.63 24.14 25.52
CA HIS A 48 10.69 23.94 26.64
C HIS A 48 11.35 24.16 28.02
N LEU A 49 10.78 25.05 28.83
CA LEU A 49 11.12 25.30 30.23
C LEU A 49 10.09 24.70 31.21
N ILE A 50 8.94 24.32 30.67
CA ILE A 50 7.74 23.89 31.38
C ILE A 50 7.37 22.49 30.86
N GLU A 51 6.99 21.60 31.76
CA GLU A 51 6.63 20.21 31.49
C GLU A 51 5.35 19.82 32.25
N LEU A 52 4.65 18.76 31.80
CA LEU A 52 3.54 18.17 32.55
C LEU A 52 4.08 17.52 33.83
N ILE A 53 3.36 17.67 34.95
CA ILE A 53 3.82 17.06 36.21
C ILE A 53 3.68 15.53 36.19
N ASP A 54 4.56 14.86 36.92
CA ASP A 54 4.54 13.41 37.08
C ASP A 54 3.30 12.92 37.87
N PRO A 55 2.83 11.67 37.65
CA PRO A 55 1.64 11.13 38.30
C PRO A 55 1.61 11.30 39.83
N GLU A 56 2.72 11.02 40.51
CA GLU A 56 2.88 11.13 41.96
C GLU A 56 2.67 12.55 42.52
N LYS A 57 2.77 13.60 41.67
CA LYS A 57 2.47 14.99 42.05
C LYS A 57 0.97 15.34 41.90
N TYR A 58 0.16 14.48 41.28
CA TYR A 58 -1.29 14.57 41.33
C TYR A 58 -1.86 13.86 42.57
N ASP A 59 -1.35 12.66 42.86
CA ASP A 59 -1.66 11.87 44.06
C ASP A 59 -0.44 11.00 44.42
N PRO A 60 0.11 11.10 45.65
CA PRO A 60 1.27 10.31 46.08
C PRO A 60 1.13 8.80 45.89
N LYS A 61 -0.09 8.23 45.87
CA LYS A 61 -0.29 6.79 45.64
C LYS A 61 0.32 6.31 44.31
N TYR A 62 0.36 7.19 43.30
CA TYR A 62 0.89 6.88 41.97
C TYR A 62 2.42 6.76 41.89
N GLU A 63 3.15 7.03 42.98
CA GLU A 63 4.57 6.71 43.10
C GLU A 63 4.80 5.19 43.02
N THR A 64 3.93 4.40 43.67
CA THR A 64 3.92 2.94 43.55
C THR A 64 3.06 2.51 42.35
N TRP A 65 3.65 1.83 41.38
CA TRP A 65 2.93 1.41 40.18
C TRP A 65 2.04 0.19 40.47
N ARG A 66 0.73 0.37 40.34
CA ARG A 66 -0.32 -0.65 40.47
C ARG A 66 -1.14 -0.69 39.18
N PHE A 67 -1.70 -1.84 38.81
CA PHE A 67 -2.46 -1.96 37.56
C PHE A 67 -3.88 -1.42 37.73
N GLU A 68 -4.41 -1.54 38.95
CA GLU A 68 -5.73 -1.09 39.40
C GLU A 68 -5.87 0.44 39.40
N ASP A 69 -4.75 1.16 39.45
CA ASP A 69 -4.66 2.61 39.36
C ASP A 69 -4.62 3.14 37.90
N LEU A 70 -4.61 2.24 36.89
CA LEU A 70 -4.54 2.62 35.48
C LEU A 70 -5.93 2.55 34.80
N PRO A 71 -6.28 3.50 33.92
CA PRO A 71 -5.47 4.65 33.49
C PRO A 71 -5.51 5.82 34.50
N ILE A 72 -4.35 6.40 34.79
CA ILE A 72 -4.23 7.68 35.47
C ILE A 72 -4.57 8.77 34.45
N ILE A 73 -5.68 9.45 34.69
CA ILE A 73 -6.21 10.51 33.85
C ILE A 73 -6.32 11.80 34.69
N PRO A 74 -5.40 12.76 34.52
CA PRO A 74 -5.46 14.04 35.22
C PRO A 74 -6.70 14.87 34.88
N ASP A 75 -7.23 15.54 35.89
CA ASP A 75 -8.20 16.62 35.73
C ASP A 75 -8.04 17.69 36.83
N PRO A 76 -7.65 18.94 36.53
CA PRO A 76 -7.05 19.38 35.27
C PRO A 76 -5.59 18.92 35.12
N PHE A 77 -5.05 18.97 33.89
CA PHE A 77 -3.61 18.82 33.66
C PHE A 77 -2.82 19.98 34.29
N ARG A 78 -1.80 19.66 35.08
CA ARG A 78 -0.91 20.61 35.76
C ARG A 78 0.49 20.58 35.15
N HIS A 79 1.19 21.70 35.28
CA HIS A 79 2.53 21.89 34.72
C HIS A 79 3.53 22.27 35.83
N THR A 80 4.82 21.97 35.62
CA THR A 80 5.93 22.39 36.49
C THR A 80 7.06 22.96 35.64
N VAL A 81 7.95 23.72 36.28
CA VAL A 81 9.20 24.20 35.68
C VAL A 81 10.24 23.08 35.76
N THR A 82 10.91 22.76 34.65
CA THR A 82 12.00 21.76 34.63
C THR A 82 13.14 22.24 35.52
N ARG A 83 13.58 21.41 36.47
CA ARG A 83 14.51 21.80 37.55
C ARG A 83 15.78 22.49 37.06
N GLU A 84 16.40 21.97 36.00
CA GLU A 84 17.63 22.48 35.39
C GLU A 84 17.48 23.89 34.80
N LYS A 85 16.27 24.24 34.34
CA LYS A 85 15.99 25.50 33.63
C LYS A 85 15.29 26.56 34.49
N SER A 86 15.14 26.29 35.79
CA SER A 86 14.45 27.16 36.75
C SER A 86 15.00 28.59 36.78
N LYS A 87 16.34 28.77 36.71
CA LYS A 87 16.95 30.12 36.64
C LYS A 87 16.43 30.92 35.43
N LEU A 88 16.49 30.32 34.24
CA LEU A 88 16.07 30.98 33.00
C LEU A 88 14.57 31.34 33.02
N TYR A 89 13.73 30.42 33.53
CA TYR A 89 12.31 30.70 33.73
C TYR A 89 12.06 31.88 34.70
N ASN A 90 12.77 31.93 35.83
CA ASN A 90 12.63 33.01 36.81
C ASN A 90 13.06 34.37 36.23
N ASN A 91 14.06 34.40 35.36
CA ASN A 91 14.47 35.62 34.65
C ASN A 91 13.34 36.14 33.74
N ILE A 92 12.75 35.27 32.93
CA ILE A 92 11.60 35.63 32.07
C ILE A 92 10.41 36.07 32.93
N LYS A 93 10.08 35.33 34.00
CA LYS A 93 9.00 35.69 34.94
C LYS A 93 9.22 37.07 35.55
N THR A 94 10.44 37.43 35.90
CA THR A 94 10.78 38.76 36.46
C THR A 94 10.49 39.85 35.44
N LEU A 95 10.87 39.66 34.17
CA LEU A 95 10.58 40.61 33.10
C LEU A 95 9.08 40.68 32.76
N VAL A 96 8.36 39.55 32.79
CA VAL A 96 6.89 39.51 32.60
C VAL A 96 6.18 40.37 33.66
N HIS A 97 6.67 40.37 34.90
CA HIS A 97 6.12 41.17 36.00
C HIS A 97 6.71 42.58 36.16
N ASP A 98 7.69 42.98 35.34
CA ASP A 98 8.28 44.33 35.38
C ASP A 98 7.19 45.40 35.09
N PRO A 99 6.99 46.40 35.96
CA PRO A 99 5.96 47.45 35.77
C PRO A 99 6.13 48.27 34.49
N ARG A 100 7.35 48.35 33.94
CA ARG A 100 7.64 49.06 32.69
C ARG A 100 7.14 48.29 31.46
N VAL A 101 7.02 46.96 31.55
CA VAL A 101 6.52 46.10 30.48
C VAL A 101 4.99 46.20 30.43
N THR A 102 4.45 46.67 29.31
CA THR A 102 3.01 46.91 29.11
C THR A 102 2.37 45.95 28.11
N GLU A 103 3.18 45.28 27.29
CA GLU A 103 2.78 44.34 26.25
C GLU A 103 3.88 43.29 26.05
N ILE A 104 3.50 42.11 25.58
CA ILE A 104 4.40 40.98 25.31
C ILE A 104 4.35 40.63 23.82
N THR A 105 5.49 40.20 23.27
CA THR A 105 5.59 39.69 21.91
C THR A 105 6.16 38.27 21.93
N ASN A 106 5.35 37.30 21.52
CA ASN A 106 5.79 35.95 21.26
C ASN A 106 6.61 35.92 19.95
N ALA A 107 7.91 35.72 20.06
CA ALA A 107 8.86 35.66 18.95
C ALA A 107 9.64 34.31 18.93
N CYS A 108 9.05 33.25 19.50
CA CYS A 108 9.52 31.89 19.27
C CYS A 108 9.27 31.45 17.81
N ASP A 109 9.86 30.34 17.38
CA ASP A 109 9.82 29.88 15.98
C ASP A 109 8.36 29.80 15.46
N PRO A 110 8.07 30.14 14.18
CA PRO A 110 6.71 30.32 13.63
C PRO A 110 5.97 28.97 13.37
N ALA A 111 5.93 28.12 14.39
CA ALA A 111 5.38 26.77 14.37
C ALA A 111 4.58 26.48 15.65
N ARG A 112 3.94 25.31 15.69
CA ARG A 112 3.15 24.85 16.86
C ARG A 112 3.98 24.73 18.14
N GLU A 113 5.22 24.26 18.05
CA GLU A 113 6.13 24.13 19.20
C GLU A 113 6.53 25.49 19.79
N GLY A 114 6.94 26.46 18.96
CA GLY A 114 7.27 27.81 19.43
C GLY A 114 6.07 28.51 20.08
N SER A 115 4.86 28.26 19.55
CA SER A 115 3.60 28.74 20.13
C SER A 115 3.33 28.12 21.50
N LEU A 116 3.62 26.83 21.70
CA LEU A 116 3.50 26.12 22.99
C LEU A 116 4.52 26.62 24.02
N ILE A 117 5.79 26.78 23.63
CA ILE A 117 6.88 27.20 24.53
C ILE A 117 6.54 28.54 25.18
N CYS A 118 6.19 29.56 24.39
CA CYS A 118 5.86 30.88 24.93
C CYS A 118 4.58 30.85 25.77
N HIS A 119 3.52 30.18 25.31
CA HIS A 119 2.26 30.10 26.05
C HIS A 119 2.41 29.42 27.41
N LEU A 120 3.11 28.30 27.50
CA LEU A 120 3.32 27.62 28.79
C LEU A 120 4.12 28.49 29.76
N ILE A 121 5.15 29.21 29.29
CA ILE A 121 5.91 30.15 30.11
C ILE A 121 5.00 31.26 30.64
N LEU A 122 4.19 31.90 29.78
CA LEU A 122 3.29 32.99 30.18
C LEU A 122 2.15 32.52 31.10
N LYS A 123 1.61 31.33 30.86
CA LYS A 123 0.56 30.67 31.66
C LYS A 123 1.06 30.36 33.08
N VAL A 124 2.24 29.76 33.22
CA VAL A 124 2.83 29.45 34.55
C VAL A 124 3.39 30.72 35.23
N ALA A 125 3.81 31.72 34.46
CA ALA A 125 4.20 33.03 35.00
C ALA A 125 3.03 33.85 35.53
N GLY A 126 1.79 33.54 35.12
CA GLY A 126 0.58 34.29 35.49
C GLY A 126 0.44 35.63 34.76
N ASN A 127 0.79 35.66 33.47
CA ASN A 127 0.68 36.88 32.66
C ASN A 127 -0.79 37.34 32.50
N GLN A 128 -1.02 38.65 32.60
CA GLN A 128 -2.29 39.32 32.29
C GLN A 128 -2.14 40.44 31.23
N LYS A 129 -0.92 40.66 30.73
CA LYS A 129 -0.60 41.70 29.74
C LYS A 129 -0.95 41.21 28.33
N PRO A 130 -1.39 42.09 27.40
CA PRO A 130 -1.70 41.69 26.03
C PRO A 130 -0.48 41.07 25.34
N VAL A 131 -0.73 40.05 24.51
CA VAL A 131 0.28 39.27 23.79
C VAL A 131 0.05 39.44 22.29
N ASN A 132 1.11 39.77 21.56
CA ASN A 132 1.13 39.78 20.10
C ASN A 132 2.12 38.73 19.58
N ARG A 133 1.85 38.17 18.41
CA ARG A 133 2.73 37.24 17.71
C ARG A 133 3.60 37.97 16.69
N LEU A 134 4.91 37.79 16.81
CA LEU A 134 5.85 38.08 15.72
C LEU A 134 5.94 36.84 14.82
N TRP A 135 5.49 36.97 13.57
CA TRP A 135 5.41 35.86 12.63
C TRP A 135 6.33 36.07 11.43
N THR A 136 7.59 35.66 11.57
CA THR A 136 8.56 35.64 10.46
C THR A 136 9.28 34.31 10.36
N LYS A 137 9.49 33.85 9.13
CA LYS A 137 10.34 32.71 8.77
C LYS A 137 11.78 33.14 8.45
N SER A 138 12.01 34.43 8.20
CA SER A 138 13.31 35.00 7.89
C SER A 138 13.82 35.88 9.03
N LEU A 139 15.10 35.72 9.36
CA LEU A 139 15.81 36.50 10.38
C LEU A 139 16.74 37.56 9.75
N THR A 140 16.49 37.98 8.50
CA THR A 140 17.19 39.13 7.91
C THR A 140 16.73 40.44 8.55
N PRO A 141 17.59 41.48 8.64
CA PRO A 141 17.23 42.75 9.29
C PRO A 141 15.97 43.42 8.72
N GLN A 142 15.74 43.30 7.41
CA GLN A 142 14.57 43.87 6.75
C GLN A 142 13.29 43.06 7.01
N ALA A 143 13.37 41.73 7.00
CA ALA A 143 12.24 40.87 7.37
C ALA A 143 11.84 41.06 8.83
N ILE A 144 12.81 41.18 9.74
CA ILE A 144 12.57 41.43 11.16
C ILE A 144 11.88 42.78 11.38
N LYS A 145 12.36 43.87 10.76
CA LYS A 145 11.71 45.19 10.84
C LYS A 145 10.24 45.12 10.36
N LYS A 146 10.02 44.57 9.16
CA LYS A 146 8.67 44.37 8.60
C LYS A 146 7.76 43.52 9.50
N ALA A 147 8.30 42.50 10.18
CA ALA A 147 7.54 41.66 11.09
C ALA A 147 7.20 42.36 12.42
N PHE A 148 8.03 43.29 12.90
CA PHE A 148 7.70 44.15 14.04
C PHE A 148 6.70 45.26 13.70
N ASP A 149 6.65 45.69 12.43
CA ASP A 149 5.64 46.63 11.92
C ASP A 149 4.28 45.95 11.66
N ALA A 150 4.28 44.65 11.39
CA ALA A 150 3.10 43.83 11.12
C ALA A 150 2.90 42.72 12.19
N LEU A 151 2.97 43.09 13.47
CA LEU A 151 2.62 42.19 14.56
C LEU A 151 1.14 41.77 14.48
N ILE A 152 0.89 40.49 14.75
CA ILE A 152 -0.43 39.87 14.70
C ILE A 152 -0.95 39.69 16.14
N PRO A 153 -2.24 39.88 16.46
CA PRO A 153 -2.79 39.45 17.74
C PRO A 153 -2.54 37.94 17.99
N GLU A 154 -2.18 37.54 19.21
CA GLU A 154 -1.89 36.12 19.52
C GLU A 154 -3.13 35.21 19.27
N GLU A 155 -4.33 35.78 19.40
CA GLU A 155 -5.62 35.13 19.14
C GLU A 155 -5.74 34.56 17.72
N GLU A 156 -5.09 35.17 16.71
CA GLU A 156 -5.08 34.63 15.34
C GLU A 156 -4.21 33.36 15.17
N LYS A 157 -3.32 33.08 16.14
CA LYS A 157 -2.40 31.93 16.14
C LYS A 157 -2.62 30.98 17.32
N ILE A 158 -3.56 31.27 18.21
CA ILE A 158 -3.85 30.48 19.42
C ILE A 158 -4.17 29.00 19.12
N GLY A 159 -4.76 28.72 17.95
CA GLY A 159 -5.00 27.34 17.48
C GLY A 159 -3.74 26.47 17.49
N LEU A 160 -2.58 27.03 17.15
CA LEU A 160 -1.30 26.32 17.14
C LEU A 160 -0.81 25.95 18.55
N TYR A 161 -1.13 26.78 19.55
CA TYR A 161 -0.90 26.43 20.96
C TYR A 161 -1.81 25.26 21.37
N TYR A 162 -3.10 25.32 21.05
CA TYR A 162 -4.04 24.24 21.36
C TYR A 162 -3.68 22.92 20.66
N GLU A 163 -3.22 22.96 19.41
CA GLU A 163 -2.69 21.80 18.69
C GLU A 163 -1.52 21.15 19.44
N ALA A 164 -0.50 21.94 19.79
CA ALA A 164 0.70 21.43 20.43
C ALA A 164 0.46 20.98 21.88
N GLU A 165 -0.40 21.68 22.64
CA GLU A 165 -0.78 21.29 24.00
C GLU A 165 -1.63 19.99 23.98
N ALA A 166 -2.56 19.86 23.03
CA ALA A 166 -3.34 18.64 22.84
C ALA A 166 -2.44 17.45 22.49
N ARG A 167 -1.45 17.65 21.60
CA ARG A 167 -0.43 16.65 21.29
C ARG A 167 0.34 16.22 22.56
N GLN A 168 0.86 17.17 23.32
CA GLN A 168 1.66 16.90 24.52
C GLN A 168 0.87 16.11 25.57
N ARG A 169 -0.38 16.50 25.82
CA ARG A 169 -1.29 15.78 26.75
C ARG A 169 -1.63 14.38 26.24
N ALA A 170 -1.87 14.21 24.94
CA ALA A 170 -2.22 12.93 24.33
C ALA A 170 -1.06 11.92 24.32
N ASP A 171 0.14 12.37 23.90
CA ASP A 171 1.35 11.53 23.93
C ASP A 171 1.74 11.18 25.40
N TRP A 172 1.50 12.07 26.38
CA TRP A 172 1.67 11.77 27.81
C TRP A 172 0.66 10.73 28.30
N LEU A 173 -0.65 10.90 28.03
CA LEU A 173 -1.70 9.98 28.46
C LEU A 173 -1.43 8.55 27.98
N VAL A 174 -1.19 8.37 26.68
CA VAL A 174 -0.96 7.04 26.09
C VAL A 174 0.40 6.48 26.50
N GLY A 175 1.47 7.29 26.41
CA GLY A 175 2.83 6.85 26.69
C GLY A 175 3.02 6.42 28.15
N MET A 176 2.59 7.25 29.11
CA MET A 176 2.77 6.98 30.53
C MET A 176 1.90 5.79 30.99
N ASN A 177 0.60 5.78 30.67
CA ASN A 177 -0.30 4.73 31.14
C ASN A 177 0.08 3.36 30.57
N LEU A 178 0.31 3.26 29.27
CA LEU A 178 0.57 1.96 28.64
C LEU A 178 1.98 1.45 28.97
N SER A 179 2.97 2.34 29.16
CA SER A 179 4.29 1.91 29.64
C SER A 179 4.21 1.33 31.05
N ARG A 180 3.40 1.91 31.94
CA ARG A 180 3.13 1.33 33.27
C ARG A 180 2.36 -0.01 33.13
N ALA A 181 1.32 -0.06 32.31
CA ALA A 181 0.48 -1.25 32.11
C ALA A 181 1.29 -2.46 31.58
N TYR A 182 2.00 -2.31 30.45
CA TYR A 182 2.81 -3.39 29.89
C TYR A 182 3.96 -3.79 30.82
N THR A 183 4.58 -2.84 31.52
CA THR A 183 5.61 -3.15 32.52
C THR A 183 5.05 -4.02 33.66
N LEU A 184 3.84 -3.75 34.15
CA LEU A 184 3.22 -4.54 35.21
C LEU A 184 2.78 -5.92 34.70
N LYS A 185 2.13 -6.00 33.55
CA LYS A 185 1.67 -7.29 32.98
C LYS A 185 2.82 -8.21 32.54
N LEU A 186 3.92 -7.67 32.03
CA LEU A 186 5.10 -8.50 31.73
C LEU A 186 5.83 -8.98 32.99
N LYS A 187 5.80 -8.23 34.10
CA LYS A 187 6.27 -8.71 35.42
C LYS A 187 5.42 -9.87 35.95
N GLU A 188 4.11 -9.89 35.72
CA GLU A 188 3.23 -11.03 36.04
C GLU A 188 3.68 -12.30 35.28
N LYS A 189 4.07 -12.19 34.00
CA LYS A 189 4.74 -13.26 33.24
C LYS A 189 6.25 -13.42 33.54
N LYS A 190 6.70 -13.00 34.73
CA LYS A 190 8.08 -13.14 35.25
C LYS A 190 9.18 -12.38 34.50
N TYR A 191 8.86 -11.50 33.54
CA TYR A 191 9.83 -10.63 32.86
C TYR A 191 10.20 -9.42 33.74
N ASN A 192 10.88 -9.70 34.85
CA ASN A 192 11.27 -8.73 35.86
C ASN A 192 12.51 -7.92 35.48
N GLY A 193 12.77 -6.81 36.19
CA GLY A 193 13.99 -6.01 36.03
C GLY A 193 14.00 -5.00 34.88
N HIS A 194 12.97 -4.96 34.03
CA HIS A 194 12.87 -4.06 32.90
C HIS A 194 11.66 -3.11 32.99
N VAL A 195 11.80 -1.93 32.38
CA VAL A 195 10.69 -0.99 32.14
C VAL A 195 10.38 -1.01 30.65
N PHE A 196 9.16 -1.39 30.31
CA PHE A 196 8.69 -1.51 28.95
C PHE A 196 8.01 -0.22 28.51
N SER A 197 8.75 0.68 27.87
CA SER A 197 8.21 1.92 27.33
C SER A 197 7.55 1.72 25.97
N VAL A 198 6.26 2.05 25.88
CA VAL A 198 5.51 2.05 24.61
C VAL A 198 5.08 3.46 24.25
N GLY A 199 4.76 3.70 22.97
CA GLY A 199 4.26 4.98 22.51
C GLY A 199 4.13 5.03 21.00
N ARG A 200 3.14 5.80 20.53
CA ARG A 200 2.68 5.91 19.15
C ARG A 200 3.78 5.91 18.07
N VAL A 201 4.87 6.68 18.27
CA VAL A 201 5.97 6.76 17.29
C VAL A 201 7.02 5.65 17.49
N GLN A 202 7.47 5.41 18.73
CA GLN A 202 8.52 4.43 19.01
C GLN A 202 8.08 2.98 18.77
N THR A 203 6.83 2.65 19.12
CA THR A 203 6.27 1.30 18.96
C THR A 203 6.00 0.98 17.49
N ALA A 204 5.50 1.94 16.71
CA ALA A 204 5.33 1.78 15.26
C ALA A 204 6.68 1.59 14.54
N LEU A 205 7.73 2.36 14.88
CA LEU A 205 9.06 2.16 14.31
C LEU A 205 9.65 0.79 14.68
N LEU A 206 9.54 0.39 15.95
CA LEU A 206 10.02 -0.91 16.42
C LEU A 206 9.28 -2.08 15.76
N SER A 207 7.97 -1.95 15.54
CA SER A 207 7.14 -2.91 14.80
C SER A 207 7.68 -3.15 13.38
N LEU A 208 8.01 -2.09 12.64
CA LEU A 208 8.59 -2.20 11.29
C LEU A 208 9.95 -2.91 11.28
N ILE A 209 10.79 -2.68 12.30
CA ILE A 209 12.09 -3.34 12.46
C ILE A 209 11.91 -4.84 12.81
N VAL A 210 11.02 -5.17 13.75
CA VAL A 210 10.70 -6.56 14.13
C VAL A 210 10.11 -7.32 12.95
N LYS A 211 9.17 -6.72 12.21
CA LYS A 211 8.56 -7.33 11.01
C LYS A 211 9.61 -7.69 9.96
N ARG A 212 10.54 -6.79 9.64
CA ARG A 212 11.64 -7.07 8.69
C ARG A 212 12.51 -8.24 9.15
N GLU A 213 12.78 -8.37 10.45
CA GLU A 213 13.59 -9.48 10.94
C GLU A 213 12.84 -10.82 10.89
N LEU A 214 11.52 -10.82 11.18
CA LEU A 214 10.66 -12.01 11.00
C LEU A 214 10.53 -12.40 9.52
N GLU A 215 10.42 -11.44 8.60
CA GLU A 215 10.46 -11.66 7.14
C GLU A 215 11.79 -12.30 6.69
N ARG A 216 12.90 -12.01 7.38
CA ARG A 216 14.21 -12.63 7.11
C ARG A 216 14.35 -14.03 7.69
N GLU A 217 13.82 -14.26 8.89
CA GLU A 217 13.91 -15.55 9.59
C GLU A 217 13.00 -16.61 8.99
N SER A 218 11.84 -16.21 8.46
CA SER A 218 10.91 -17.09 7.74
C SER A 218 11.28 -17.30 6.26
N PHE A 219 12.32 -16.63 5.76
CA PHE A 219 12.73 -16.71 4.36
C PHE A 219 13.47 -18.02 4.06
N VAL A 220 12.90 -18.82 3.15
CA VAL A 220 13.55 -20.01 2.59
C VAL A 220 14.21 -19.66 1.25
N SER A 221 15.53 -19.80 1.17
CA SER A 221 16.28 -19.60 -0.07
C SER A 221 15.98 -20.71 -1.06
N THR A 222 15.60 -20.33 -2.28
CA THR A 222 15.30 -21.24 -3.38
C THR A 222 16.31 -21.04 -4.52
N PRO A 223 16.78 -22.12 -5.17
CA PRO A 223 17.66 -22.02 -6.32
C PRO A 223 16.89 -21.58 -7.56
N PHE A 224 17.57 -20.87 -8.44
CA PHE A 224 17.11 -20.55 -9.80
C PHE A 224 18.31 -20.61 -10.75
N TRP A 225 18.04 -20.71 -12.04
CA TRP A 225 19.06 -20.75 -13.08
C TRP A 225 18.81 -19.65 -14.10
N GLU A 226 19.89 -19.02 -14.52
CA GLU A 226 19.92 -17.97 -15.54
C GLU A 226 20.76 -18.48 -16.72
N VAL A 227 20.28 -18.31 -17.95
CA VAL A 227 20.99 -18.77 -19.15
C VAL A 227 21.58 -17.57 -19.88
N TYR A 228 22.87 -17.63 -20.19
CA TYR A 228 23.62 -16.57 -20.85
C TYR A 228 24.21 -17.08 -22.17
N ALA A 229 24.01 -16.35 -23.26
CA ALA A 229 24.56 -16.67 -24.57
C ALA A 229 25.59 -15.62 -24.99
N ASN A 230 26.76 -16.07 -25.43
CA ASN A 230 27.71 -15.23 -26.16
C ASN A 230 27.33 -15.20 -27.64
N PHE A 231 27.09 -14.01 -28.19
CA PHE A 231 26.78 -13.78 -29.59
C PHE A 231 28.02 -13.38 -30.39
N ASP A 232 28.05 -13.78 -31.65
CA ASP A 232 29.00 -13.38 -32.68
C ASP A 232 28.19 -12.91 -33.90
N MET A 233 28.10 -11.59 -34.07
CA MET A 233 27.38 -10.89 -35.13
C MET A 233 28.41 -10.23 -36.06
N ASP A 234 28.90 -11.00 -37.04
CA ASP A 234 29.96 -10.60 -37.98
C ASP A 234 31.20 -9.99 -37.31
N GLY A 235 31.68 -10.61 -36.23
CA GLY A 235 32.86 -10.18 -35.46
C GLY A 235 32.57 -9.20 -34.32
N ALA A 236 31.35 -8.70 -34.18
CA ALA A 236 30.90 -7.98 -32.98
C ALA A 236 30.35 -8.98 -31.96
N THR A 237 30.99 -9.07 -30.78
CA THR A 237 30.61 -10.02 -29.72
C THR A 237 29.99 -9.35 -28.50
N TYR A 238 28.97 -9.99 -27.92
CA TYR A 238 28.32 -9.51 -26.70
C TYR A 238 27.61 -10.66 -25.95
N LEU A 239 27.44 -10.48 -24.63
CA LEU A 239 26.73 -11.42 -23.76
C LEU A 239 25.25 -11.02 -23.65
N GLY A 240 24.33 -11.95 -23.87
CA GLY A 240 22.90 -11.74 -23.65
C GLY A 240 22.33 -12.73 -22.63
N LYS A 241 21.43 -12.26 -21.77
CA LYS A 241 20.70 -13.08 -20.80
C LYS A 241 19.37 -13.51 -21.40
N TRP A 242 19.04 -14.80 -21.28
CA TRP A 242 17.74 -15.33 -21.72
C TRP A 242 16.58 -14.68 -20.96
N TYR A 243 15.47 -14.45 -21.65
CA TYR A 243 14.20 -14.06 -21.03
C TYR A 243 13.00 -14.60 -21.84
N THR A 244 11.85 -14.76 -21.19
CA THR A 244 10.54 -14.98 -21.85
C THR A 244 9.40 -14.41 -21.02
N GLY A 245 8.41 -13.78 -21.64
CA GLY A 245 7.21 -13.28 -20.94
C GLY A 245 7.46 -12.33 -19.77
N GLY A 246 8.62 -11.66 -19.71
CA GLY A 246 9.06 -10.83 -18.58
C GLY A 246 9.92 -11.55 -17.53
N LYS A 247 9.99 -12.88 -17.55
CA LYS A 247 10.83 -13.70 -16.65
C LYS A 247 12.22 -13.88 -17.25
N ASP A 248 13.26 -13.77 -16.43
CA ASP A 248 14.69 -13.92 -16.80
C ASP A 248 15.41 -15.06 -16.03
N ARG A 249 14.63 -15.91 -15.37
CA ARG A 249 15.07 -17.00 -14.49
C ARG A 249 14.24 -18.26 -14.72
N ILE A 250 14.85 -19.42 -14.51
CA ILE A 250 14.27 -20.75 -14.69
C ILE A 250 14.44 -21.53 -13.39
N GLU A 251 13.38 -22.15 -12.87
CA GLU A 251 13.39 -22.90 -11.58
C GLU A 251 13.91 -24.35 -11.69
N SER A 252 14.38 -24.76 -12.87
CA SER A 252 14.82 -26.12 -13.15
C SER A 252 16.12 -26.09 -13.94
N TYR A 253 17.18 -26.68 -13.36
CA TYR A 253 18.46 -26.89 -14.02
C TYR A 253 18.30 -27.62 -15.36
N GLU A 254 17.48 -28.68 -15.40
CA GLU A 254 17.25 -29.47 -16.62
C GLU A 254 16.68 -28.61 -17.76
N LYS A 255 15.69 -27.76 -17.47
CA LYS A 255 15.11 -26.85 -18.46
C LYS A 255 16.11 -25.79 -18.92
N ALA A 256 16.89 -25.23 -18.00
CA ALA A 256 17.90 -24.22 -18.31
C ALA A 256 19.06 -24.82 -19.14
N ASN A 257 19.56 -25.99 -18.76
CA ASN A 257 20.61 -26.70 -19.47
C ASN A 257 20.16 -27.22 -20.83
N ALA A 258 18.91 -27.68 -20.97
CA ALA A 258 18.33 -28.06 -22.26
C ALA A 258 18.23 -26.84 -23.20
N LEU A 259 17.84 -25.67 -22.69
CA LEU A 259 17.82 -24.42 -23.44
C LEU A 259 19.23 -24.01 -23.88
N ALA A 260 20.20 -24.04 -22.96
CA ALA A 260 21.60 -23.72 -23.25
C ALA A 260 22.19 -24.66 -24.31
N THR A 261 21.98 -25.97 -24.16
CA THR A 261 22.44 -26.99 -25.11
C THR A 261 21.80 -26.78 -26.50
N HIS A 262 20.49 -26.54 -26.56
CA HIS A 262 19.79 -26.29 -27.83
C HIS A 262 20.28 -25.02 -28.53
N CYS A 263 20.52 -23.95 -27.75
CA CYS A 263 20.92 -22.66 -28.29
C CYS A 263 22.39 -22.57 -28.68
N SER A 264 23.24 -23.55 -28.33
CA SER A 264 24.68 -23.51 -28.62
C SER A 264 25.00 -23.71 -30.10
N GLY A 265 25.86 -22.85 -30.68
CA GLY A 265 26.25 -22.89 -32.09
C GLY A 265 25.12 -22.61 -33.11
N LYS A 266 23.97 -22.08 -32.67
CA LYS A 266 22.78 -21.84 -33.50
C LYS A 266 22.80 -20.48 -34.19
N PRO A 267 22.08 -20.32 -35.33
CA PRO A 267 21.82 -19.02 -35.92
C PRO A 267 21.12 -18.08 -34.94
N ALA A 268 21.59 -16.84 -34.90
CA ALA A 268 21.05 -15.76 -34.10
C ALA A 268 20.67 -14.58 -35.01
N THR A 269 19.60 -13.86 -34.69
CA THR A 269 19.17 -12.65 -35.40
C THR A 269 18.82 -11.57 -34.38
N VAL A 270 19.32 -10.35 -34.60
CA VAL A 270 18.94 -9.18 -33.83
C VAL A 270 17.54 -8.75 -34.29
N GLU A 271 16.54 -8.88 -33.42
CA GLU A 271 15.19 -8.38 -33.72
C GLU A 271 15.17 -6.86 -33.60
N LYS A 272 15.71 -6.34 -32.49
CA LYS A 272 15.55 -4.94 -32.10
C LYS A 272 16.76 -4.42 -31.33
N VAL A 273 17.10 -3.15 -31.58
CA VAL A 273 18.05 -2.37 -30.79
C VAL A 273 17.31 -1.12 -30.31
N ASP A 274 17.12 -0.99 -29.00
CA ASP A 274 16.58 0.21 -28.36
C ASP A 274 17.74 1.03 -27.77
N VAL A 275 17.80 2.31 -28.12
CA VAL A 275 18.77 3.27 -27.55
C VAL A 275 17.99 4.39 -26.86
N GLU A 276 18.16 4.50 -25.55
CA GLU A 276 17.49 5.49 -24.70
C GLU A 276 18.53 6.42 -24.07
N GLN A 277 18.37 7.73 -24.21
CA GLN A 277 19.17 8.70 -23.46
C GLN A 277 18.46 9.02 -22.13
N ILE A 278 19.07 8.61 -21.03
CA ILE A 278 18.58 8.81 -19.67
C ILE A 278 19.23 10.09 -19.12
N GLU A 279 18.40 11.08 -18.81
CA GLU A 279 18.82 12.30 -18.13
C GLU A 279 18.76 12.15 -16.61
N GLU A 280 19.91 12.22 -15.96
CA GLU A 280 20.03 12.26 -14.50
C GLU A 280 20.25 13.71 -14.03
N LEU A 281 19.16 14.36 -13.62
CA LEU A 281 19.19 15.70 -13.03
C LEU A 281 20.08 15.74 -11.77
N PRO A 282 20.83 16.84 -11.52
CA PRO A 282 21.64 16.95 -10.32
C PRO A 282 20.80 16.81 -9.05
N PRO A 283 21.35 16.26 -7.96
CA PRO A 283 20.57 15.97 -6.76
C PRO A 283 20.01 17.23 -6.10
N GLN A 284 18.97 17.05 -5.29
CA GLN A 284 18.41 18.10 -4.45
C GLN A 284 19.38 18.54 -3.35
N LEU A 285 19.28 19.80 -2.88
CA LEU A 285 20.05 20.27 -1.72
C LEU A 285 19.64 19.50 -0.47
N PHE A 286 20.52 19.48 0.54
CA PHE A 286 20.27 18.67 1.73
C PHE A 286 19.25 19.30 2.69
N SER A 287 18.26 18.50 3.10
CA SER A 287 17.59 18.61 4.39
C SER A 287 18.27 17.74 5.46
N MET A 288 17.96 17.96 6.75
CA MET A 288 18.52 17.23 7.89
C MET A 288 18.44 15.70 7.72
N SER A 289 17.27 15.16 7.38
CA SER A 289 17.09 13.71 7.14
C SER A 289 17.89 13.21 5.95
N SER A 290 17.95 13.98 4.86
CA SER A 290 18.67 13.54 3.66
C SER A 290 20.19 13.50 3.87
N ILE A 291 20.75 14.43 4.65
CA ILE A 291 22.18 14.37 5.02
C ILE A 291 22.44 13.30 6.08
N GLN A 292 21.53 13.06 7.04
CA GLN A 292 21.64 11.93 7.98
C GLN A 292 21.70 10.58 7.23
N THR A 293 20.79 10.36 6.26
CA THR A 293 20.80 9.14 5.44
C THR A 293 22.06 9.02 4.59
N ALA A 294 22.50 10.10 3.95
CA ALA A 294 23.71 10.09 3.12
C ALA A 294 25.00 9.89 3.95
N ALA A 295 25.11 10.54 5.12
CA ALA A 295 26.26 10.42 6.01
C ALA A 295 26.32 9.02 6.65
N ASN A 296 25.18 8.41 6.96
CA ASN A 296 25.15 7.01 7.37
C ASN A 296 25.56 6.07 6.22
N LYS A 297 25.04 6.28 4.99
CA LYS A 297 25.44 5.44 3.85
C LYS A 297 26.96 5.47 3.64
N ARG A 298 27.55 6.68 3.64
CA ARG A 298 28.97 6.90 3.32
C ARG A 298 29.92 6.64 4.48
N TYR A 299 29.69 7.28 5.63
CA TYR A 299 30.62 7.27 6.77
C TYR A 299 30.14 6.42 7.96
N LYS A 300 28.97 5.76 7.85
CA LYS A 300 28.30 4.99 8.92
C LYS A 300 27.95 5.81 10.17
N PHE A 301 27.91 7.14 10.04
CA PHE A 301 27.51 8.04 11.13
C PHE A 301 26.07 7.77 11.54
N SER A 302 25.81 7.73 12.85
CA SER A 302 24.43 7.62 13.34
C SER A 302 23.67 8.94 13.08
N PRO A 303 22.33 8.91 12.91
CA PRO A 303 21.55 10.14 12.76
C PRO A 303 21.76 11.14 13.91
N LYS A 304 22.06 10.65 15.13
CA LYS A 304 22.34 11.49 16.30
C LYS A 304 23.74 12.10 16.30
N GLN A 305 24.75 11.40 15.76
CA GLN A 305 26.09 11.94 15.53
C GLN A 305 26.03 13.05 14.47
N THR A 306 25.36 12.82 13.35
CA THR A 306 25.18 13.85 12.31
C THR A 306 24.43 15.08 12.84
N ASP A 307 23.39 14.91 13.67
CA ASP A 307 22.70 16.03 14.35
C ASP A 307 23.66 16.85 15.25
N ALA A 308 24.55 16.19 16.01
CA ALA A 308 25.54 16.88 16.84
C ALA A 308 26.58 17.65 16.01
N VAL A 309 27.09 17.05 14.93
CA VAL A 309 28.07 17.68 14.03
C VAL A 309 27.47 18.89 13.31
N LEU A 310 26.26 18.75 12.76
CA LEU A 310 25.51 19.84 12.14
C LEU A 310 25.25 20.99 13.14
N GLN A 311 24.91 20.65 14.39
CA GLN A 311 24.71 21.65 15.44
C GLN A 311 26.01 22.39 15.79
N SER A 312 27.17 21.72 15.76
CA SER A 312 28.49 22.34 15.95
C SER A 312 28.83 23.33 14.83
N LEU A 313 28.76 22.86 13.57
CA LEU A 313 28.99 23.69 12.37
C LEU A 313 28.08 24.93 12.32
N TYR A 314 26.82 24.79 12.75
CA TYR A 314 25.88 25.90 12.83
C TYR A 314 26.23 26.90 13.94
N LEU A 315 26.64 26.44 15.13
CA LEU A 315 27.07 27.32 16.23
C LEU A 315 28.37 28.06 15.90
N ALA A 316 29.23 27.47 15.08
CA ALA A 316 30.40 28.14 14.48
C ALA A 316 30.03 29.09 13.32
N GLU A 317 28.76 29.13 12.91
CA GLU A 317 28.17 29.93 11.81
C GLU A 317 28.65 29.52 10.40
N TYR A 318 29.21 28.33 10.22
CA TYR A 318 29.71 27.84 8.93
C TYR A 318 28.62 27.32 7.99
N ILE A 319 27.45 26.96 8.53
CA ILE A 319 26.30 26.46 7.76
C ILE A 319 24.98 27.12 8.19
N SER A 320 23.96 27.04 7.33
CA SER A 320 22.58 27.44 7.62
C SER A 320 21.93 26.56 8.70
N TYR A 321 20.71 26.91 9.12
CA TYR A 321 20.07 26.28 10.28
C TYR A 321 19.84 24.76 10.08
N PRO A 322 20.38 23.90 10.98
CA PRO A 322 20.57 22.49 10.65
C PRO A 322 19.30 21.64 10.72
N ARG A 323 18.23 22.11 11.37
CA ARG A 323 16.97 21.35 11.55
C ARG A 323 15.93 21.71 10.49
N THR A 324 16.40 21.87 9.26
CA THR A 324 15.54 22.05 8.09
C THR A 324 15.05 20.71 7.55
N ASP A 325 13.77 20.66 7.20
CA ASP A 325 13.12 19.52 6.54
C ASP A 325 12.96 19.73 5.03
N ASN A 326 13.63 20.75 4.49
CA ASN A 326 13.35 21.32 3.18
C ASN A 326 14.60 21.32 2.27
N PRO A 327 14.52 20.88 1.00
CA PRO A 327 15.61 20.96 0.05
C PRO A 327 15.59 22.23 -0.83
N TYR A 328 14.62 23.13 -0.65
CA TYR A 328 14.49 24.37 -1.44
C TYR A 328 15.08 25.59 -0.71
N ILE A 329 15.38 26.64 -1.47
CA ILE A 329 15.86 27.95 -1.00
C ILE A 329 15.05 29.08 -1.65
N THR A 330 15.11 30.30 -1.11
CA THR A 330 14.52 31.50 -1.72
C THR A 330 15.49 32.20 -2.68
N GLU A 331 15.04 33.22 -3.41
CA GLU A 331 15.92 34.04 -4.25
C GLU A 331 16.93 34.84 -3.40
N ASP A 332 16.51 35.35 -2.23
CA ASP A 332 17.39 36.06 -1.30
C ASP A 332 18.51 35.15 -0.77
N ASP A 333 18.18 33.89 -0.46
CA ASP A 333 19.17 32.87 -0.05
C ASP A 333 20.13 32.48 -1.18
N ALA A 334 19.71 32.66 -2.44
CA ALA A 334 20.48 32.30 -3.63
C ALA A 334 21.45 33.41 -4.08
N GLN A 335 21.15 34.68 -3.78
CA GLN A 335 21.98 35.84 -4.14
C GLN A 335 23.45 35.77 -3.66
N PRO A 336 23.79 35.37 -2.42
CA PRO A 336 25.18 35.32 -1.95
C PRO A 336 25.96 34.09 -2.45
N LEU A 337 25.29 33.07 -3.01
CA LEU A 337 25.92 31.79 -3.38
C LEU A 337 27.11 31.92 -4.34
N PRO A 338 27.13 32.79 -5.37
CA PRO A 338 28.29 32.93 -6.25
C PRO A 338 29.56 33.39 -5.51
N LEU A 339 29.43 34.30 -4.55
CA LEU A 339 30.55 34.78 -3.72
C LEU A 339 31.04 33.68 -2.76
N ILE A 340 30.10 32.98 -2.11
CA ILE A 340 30.40 31.85 -1.23
C ILE A 340 31.14 30.75 -2.00
N LEU A 341 30.68 30.41 -3.22
CA LEU A 341 31.33 29.44 -4.08
C LEU A 341 32.71 29.89 -4.56
N GLU A 342 32.90 31.17 -4.90
CA GLU A 342 34.22 31.71 -5.26
C GLU A 342 35.23 31.57 -4.11
N GLN A 343 34.80 31.78 -2.87
CA GLN A 343 35.64 31.57 -1.68
C GLN A 343 35.93 30.09 -1.44
N ILE A 344 34.89 29.23 -1.50
CA ILE A 344 35.01 27.77 -1.36
C ILE A 344 35.95 27.18 -2.42
N GLY A 345 35.87 27.63 -3.67
CA GLY A 345 36.71 27.15 -4.78
C GLY A 345 38.20 27.46 -4.63
N LYS A 346 38.58 28.35 -3.70
CA LYS A 346 39.98 28.62 -3.33
C LYS A 346 40.53 27.62 -2.31
N LEU A 347 39.66 26.82 -1.67
CA LEU A 347 40.08 25.74 -0.77
C LEU A 347 40.59 24.54 -1.59
N PRO A 348 41.71 23.90 -1.22
CA PRO A 348 42.31 22.83 -2.01
C PRO A 348 41.37 21.68 -2.43
N PRO A 349 40.44 21.16 -1.58
CA PRO A 349 39.55 20.07 -1.97
C PRO A 349 38.46 20.43 -2.99
N TYR A 350 38.22 21.73 -3.22
CA TYR A 350 37.19 22.23 -4.15
C TYR A 350 37.77 22.95 -5.36
N SER A 351 39.09 23.17 -5.37
CA SER A 351 39.82 23.76 -6.48
C SER A 351 39.64 22.91 -7.74
N GLY A 352 39.13 23.52 -8.81
CA GLY A 352 38.81 22.84 -10.07
C GLY A 352 37.48 22.08 -10.11
N LEU A 353 36.69 22.04 -9.02
CA LEU A 353 35.35 21.43 -9.01
C LEU A 353 34.23 22.39 -9.41
N LEU A 354 34.49 23.70 -9.54
CA LEU A 354 33.48 24.68 -9.95
C LEU A 354 33.30 24.69 -11.48
N PRO A 355 32.07 24.69 -12.01
CA PRO A 355 31.82 24.78 -13.44
C PRO A 355 32.12 26.19 -13.96
N ALA A 356 32.65 26.28 -15.18
CA ALA A 356 32.98 27.54 -15.84
C ALA A 356 32.32 27.60 -17.24
N PRO A 357 31.41 28.56 -17.50
CA PRO A 357 30.88 29.57 -16.58
C PRO A 357 29.98 28.95 -15.50
N MET A 358 29.95 29.58 -14.32
CA MET A 358 29.07 29.17 -13.22
C MET A 358 27.65 29.68 -13.49
N ALA A 359 26.72 28.76 -13.76
CA ALA A 359 25.31 29.11 -13.96
C ALA A 359 24.66 29.51 -12.62
N THR A 360 23.88 30.60 -12.59
CA THR A 360 23.13 30.98 -11.39
C THR A 360 21.98 30.00 -11.10
N LEU A 361 21.71 29.73 -9.83
CA LEU A 361 20.50 29.00 -9.41
C LEU A 361 19.24 29.89 -9.43
N ILE A 362 19.38 31.22 -9.51
CA ILE A 362 18.24 32.14 -9.57
C ILE A 362 17.41 31.84 -10.83
N GLY A 363 16.09 31.68 -10.66
CA GLY A 363 15.17 31.21 -11.70
C GLY A 363 15.10 29.67 -11.86
N ASN A 364 16.02 28.90 -11.28
CA ASN A 364 15.98 27.44 -11.33
C ASN A 364 15.03 26.87 -10.26
N GLN A 365 13.77 26.67 -10.66
CA GLN A 365 12.67 26.14 -9.85
C GLN A 365 12.90 24.75 -9.21
N ARG A 366 13.99 24.05 -9.58
CA ARG A 366 14.44 22.84 -8.89
C ARG A 366 14.96 23.12 -7.49
N TYR A 367 15.61 24.28 -7.31
CA TYR A 367 16.31 24.67 -6.08
C TYR A 367 15.72 25.94 -5.47
N VAL A 368 15.54 26.98 -6.29
CA VAL A 368 15.02 28.28 -5.88
C VAL A 368 13.51 28.29 -6.09
N ASN A 369 12.76 28.13 -5.00
CA ASN A 369 11.30 28.13 -5.02
C ASN A 369 10.76 28.53 -3.64
N ALA A 370 10.42 29.82 -3.48
CA ALA A 370 9.98 30.38 -2.21
C ALA A 370 8.66 29.77 -1.68
N ASP A 371 7.73 29.42 -2.57
CA ASP A 371 6.43 28.81 -2.20
C ASP A 371 6.58 27.44 -1.53
N LYS A 372 7.67 26.71 -1.84
CA LYS A 372 7.99 25.42 -1.22
C LYS A 372 8.82 25.55 0.05
N VAL A 373 9.40 26.72 0.37
CA VAL A 373 10.16 26.91 1.61
C VAL A 373 9.20 26.92 2.80
N SER A 374 9.45 26.01 3.75
CA SER A 374 8.70 25.85 4.99
C SER A 374 9.16 26.92 5.98
N ASP A 375 9.54 26.56 7.21
CA ASP A 375 10.04 27.54 8.19
C ASP A 375 11.55 27.78 8.04
N HIS A 376 12.23 26.87 7.34
CA HIS A 376 13.66 26.90 7.08
C HIS A 376 13.93 26.45 5.63
N TYR A 377 14.95 27.05 5.00
CA TYR A 377 15.48 26.64 3.70
C TYR A 377 16.53 25.53 3.83
N ALA A 378 17.10 25.05 2.73
CA ALA A 378 18.07 23.94 2.71
C ALA A 378 19.38 24.20 3.49
N LEU A 379 20.12 23.12 3.77
CA LEU A 379 21.48 23.18 4.31
C LEU A 379 22.43 23.76 3.26
N LEU A 380 23.01 24.91 3.59
CA LEU A 380 23.94 25.66 2.76
C LEU A 380 25.17 26.06 3.59
N PRO A 381 26.37 26.18 2.99
CA PRO A 381 27.47 26.91 3.61
C PRO A 381 27.14 28.42 3.67
N THR A 382 27.74 29.14 4.61
CA THR A 382 27.58 30.59 4.75
C THR A 382 28.75 31.36 4.12
N GLU A 383 28.67 32.70 4.15
CA GLU A 383 29.78 33.62 3.83
C GLU A 383 31.01 33.44 4.74
N LYS A 384 30.86 32.75 5.88
CA LYS A 384 31.95 32.46 6.82
C LYS A 384 32.58 31.12 6.47
N VAL A 385 33.41 31.10 5.43
CA VAL A 385 34.11 29.88 5.01
C VAL A 385 35.18 29.49 6.06
N PRO A 386 35.16 28.25 6.59
CA PRO A 386 36.10 27.80 7.62
C PRO A 386 37.50 27.51 7.05
N ASP A 387 38.53 27.63 7.90
CA ASP A 387 39.76 26.86 7.68
C ASP A 387 39.45 25.37 7.93
N LEU A 388 39.49 24.56 6.87
CA LEU A 388 39.21 23.13 6.94
C LEU A 388 40.12 22.38 7.94
N LYS A 389 41.32 22.91 8.24
CA LYS A 389 42.23 22.32 9.25
C LYS A 389 41.80 22.57 10.69
N SER A 390 40.91 23.53 10.93
CA SER A 390 40.36 23.86 12.25
C SER A 390 39.13 23.01 12.62
N LEU A 391 38.53 22.35 11.64
CA LEU A 391 37.40 21.43 11.83
C LEU A 391 37.90 20.07 12.34
N SER A 392 37.09 19.39 13.13
CA SER A 392 37.29 17.95 13.38
C SER A 392 37.02 17.13 12.11
N ASP A 393 37.54 15.90 12.05
CA ASP A 393 37.34 14.98 10.92
C ASP A 393 35.85 14.74 10.60
N ASP A 394 35.01 14.58 11.63
CA ASP A 394 33.55 14.47 11.47
C ASP A 394 32.91 15.74 10.91
N GLU A 395 33.32 16.93 11.39
CA GLU A 395 32.86 18.22 10.90
C GLU A 395 33.30 18.48 9.46
N GLN A 396 34.55 18.15 9.12
CA GLN A 396 35.08 18.28 7.77
C GLN A 396 34.31 17.39 6.78
N LYS A 397 33.98 16.14 7.16
CA LYS A 397 33.16 15.22 6.35
C LYS A 397 31.75 15.75 6.09
N ILE A 398 31.07 16.27 7.12
CA ILE A 398 29.71 16.80 6.95
C ILE A 398 29.71 18.13 6.18
N TYR A 399 30.69 19.00 6.41
CA TYR A 399 30.86 20.24 5.64
C TYR A 399 31.14 19.94 4.16
N ASP A 400 32.04 18.99 3.86
CA ASP A 400 32.36 18.54 2.51
C ASP A 400 31.13 18.05 1.74
N MET A 401 30.28 17.26 2.39
CA MET A 401 29.02 16.81 1.81
C MET A 401 28.11 17.99 1.42
N ILE A 402 27.93 18.97 2.30
CA ILE A 402 27.09 20.15 2.06
C ILE A 402 27.65 20.97 0.90
N VAL A 403 28.96 21.24 0.90
CA VAL A 403 29.66 21.98 -0.15
C VAL A 403 29.53 21.29 -1.51
N LYS A 404 29.89 20.00 -1.61
CA LYS A 404 29.78 19.24 -2.86
C LYS A 404 28.35 19.16 -3.37
N ARG A 405 27.34 19.11 -2.48
CA ARG A 405 25.92 19.14 -2.88
C ARG A 405 25.54 20.47 -3.54
N LEU A 406 26.03 21.59 -3.00
CA LEU A 406 25.82 22.91 -3.59
C LEU A 406 26.55 23.06 -4.93
N ILE A 407 27.80 22.62 -5.01
CA ILE A 407 28.58 22.64 -6.27
C ILE A 407 27.85 21.81 -7.34
N ALA A 408 27.42 20.59 -7.01
CA ALA A 408 26.68 19.72 -7.93
C ALA A 408 25.38 20.34 -8.46
N ALA A 409 24.69 21.20 -7.68
CA ALA A 409 23.49 21.90 -8.14
C ALA A 409 23.76 22.93 -9.27
N HIS A 410 25.01 23.39 -9.43
CA HIS A 410 25.43 24.34 -10.47
C HIS A 410 25.91 23.63 -11.76
N TYR A 411 25.99 22.30 -11.78
CA TYR A 411 26.28 21.53 -12.98
C TYR A 411 25.01 21.20 -13.77
N GLU A 412 25.20 20.91 -15.05
CA GLU A 412 24.19 20.30 -15.90
C GLU A 412 23.90 18.83 -15.52
N SER A 413 22.79 18.31 -16.05
CA SER A 413 22.41 16.90 -15.89
C SER A 413 23.43 15.95 -16.51
N ALA A 414 23.67 14.82 -15.85
CA ALA A 414 24.40 13.72 -16.44
C ALA A 414 23.52 13.06 -17.52
N LEU A 415 24.12 12.71 -18.66
CA LEU A 415 23.43 12.01 -19.74
C LEU A 415 24.08 10.63 -19.92
N VAL A 416 23.26 9.59 -19.78
CA VAL A 416 23.68 8.20 -19.95
C VAL A 416 22.88 7.59 -21.09
N GLU A 417 23.58 7.12 -22.12
CA GLU A 417 22.98 6.32 -23.17
C GLU A 417 22.87 4.88 -22.70
N LYS A 418 21.65 4.33 -22.74
CA LYS A 418 21.37 2.94 -22.44
C LYS A 418 20.97 2.22 -23.72
N THR A 419 21.80 1.27 -24.13
CA THR A 419 21.53 0.42 -25.29
C THR A 419 20.98 -0.92 -24.79
N THR A 420 19.89 -1.37 -25.41
CA THR A 420 19.24 -2.65 -25.15
C THR A 420 19.09 -3.42 -26.47
N ILE A 421 19.70 -4.59 -26.57
CA ILE A 421 19.61 -5.46 -27.75
C ILE A 421 18.71 -6.66 -27.43
N HIS A 422 17.76 -6.93 -28.33
CA HIS A 422 16.91 -8.11 -28.32
C HIS A 422 17.35 -9.05 -29.45
N THR A 423 17.85 -10.23 -29.07
CA THR A 423 18.40 -11.23 -30.00
C THR A 423 17.62 -12.53 -29.91
N TYR A 424 17.19 -13.07 -31.05
CA TYR A 424 16.51 -14.35 -31.16
C TYR A 424 17.47 -15.44 -31.65
N VAL A 425 17.46 -16.59 -30.99
CA VAL A 425 18.20 -17.80 -31.38
C VAL A 425 17.22 -18.84 -31.92
N ASP A 426 17.55 -19.45 -33.06
CA ASP A 426 16.76 -20.52 -33.70
C ASP A 426 15.28 -20.13 -33.91
N ASN A 427 15.01 -18.82 -34.09
CA ASN A 427 13.68 -18.18 -34.14
C ASN A 427 12.74 -18.52 -32.96
N ARG A 428 13.28 -18.96 -31.82
CA ARG A 428 12.50 -19.52 -30.70
C ARG A 428 12.86 -18.96 -29.33
N PHE A 429 14.14 -18.65 -29.10
CA PHE A 429 14.62 -18.26 -27.77
C PHE A 429 15.14 -16.83 -27.77
N SER A 430 14.51 -15.98 -26.96
CA SER A 430 14.84 -14.56 -26.82
C SER A 430 15.90 -14.31 -25.74
N PHE A 431 16.89 -13.50 -26.09
CA PHE A 431 17.97 -13.05 -25.22
C PHE A 431 18.03 -11.52 -25.24
N LYS A 432 18.37 -10.94 -24.10
CA LYS A 432 18.48 -9.50 -23.88
C LYS A 432 19.89 -9.14 -23.43
N THR A 433 20.48 -8.17 -24.10
CA THR A 433 21.70 -7.50 -23.65
C THR A 433 21.36 -6.07 -23.28
N SER A 434 21.98 -5.53 -22.23
CA SER A 434 21.78 -4.15 -21.79
C SER A 434 23.07 -3.59 -21.23
N GLY A 435 23.42 -2.37 -21.63
CA GLY A 435 24.68 -1.73 -21.28
C GLY A 435 24.49 -0.22 -21.29
N LYS A 436 25.32 0.47 -20.51
CA LYS A 436 25.27 1.92 -20.32
C LYS A 436 26.57 2.57 -20.75
N ARG A 437 26.48 3.69 -21.47
CA ARG A 437 27.60 4.53 -21.86
C ARG A 437 27.35 5.97 -21.37
N PRO A 438 28.22 6.58 -20.56
CA PRO A 438 28.10 8.00 -20.27
C PRO A 438 28.33 8.81 -21.55
N LEU A 439 27.39 9.71 -21.87
CA LEU A 439 27.55 10.73 -22.90
C LEU A 439 28.06 12.04 -22.30
N ARG A 440 27.67 12.34 -21.06
CA ARG A 440 28.02 13.57 -20.33
C ARG A 440 27.99 13.29 -18.83
N GLU A 441 29.09 13.54 -18.12
CA GLU A 441 29.14 13.33 -16.67
C GLU A 441 28.32 14.36 -15.88
N GLY A 442 28.27 15.62 -16.34
CA GLY A 442 27.55 16.69 -15.66
C GLY A 442 27.91 16.76 -14.17
N TRP A 443 26.90 16.80 -13.30
CA TRP A 443 27.10 16.85 -11.84
C TRP A 443 27.88 15.66 -11.24
N ARG A 444 28.01 14.52 -11.94
CA ARG A 444 28.78 13.37 -11.44
C ARG A 444 30.27 13.69 -11.29
N THR A 445 30.79 14.65 -12.06
CA THR A 445 32.18 15.14 -11.95
C THR A 445 32.55 15.57 -10.53
N VAL A 446 31.61 16.15 -9.77
CA VAL A 446 31.82 16.60 -8.38
C VAL A 446 32.07 15.43 -7.42
N TYR A 447 31.68 14.22 -7.80
CA TYR A 447 31.80 12.99 -7.01
C TYR A 447 32.77 11.98 -7.64
N ALA A 448 33.57 12.38 -8.63
CA ALA A 448 34.41 11.48 -9.43
C ALA A 448 35.52 10.74 -8.65
N GLU A 449 36.01 11.31 -7.55
CA GLU A 449 36.95 10.61 -6.65
C GLU A 449 36.24 9.52 -5.82
N GLU A 450 35.00 9.81 -5.40
CA GLU A 450 34.19 8.94 -4.55
C GLU A 450 33.71 7.71 -5.33
N GLN A 451 33.40 7.90 -6.62
CA GLN A 451 33.03 6.83 -7.55
C GLN A 451 34.16 5.84 -7.86
N LYS A 452 35.43 6.17 -7.59
CA LYS A 452 36.57 5.25 -7.75
C LYS A 452 36.70 4.26 -6.59
N GLU A 453 36.23 4.63 -5.40
CA GLU A 453 36.25 3.76 -4.21
C GLU A 453 34.98 2.90 -4.12
N ASP A 454 33.84 3.45 -4.54
CA ASP A 454 32.50 2.83 -4.47
C ASP A 454 32.14 1.98 -5.71
N ALA A 455 33.10 1.62 -6.57
CA ALA A 455 32.85 0.83 -7.79
C ALA A 455 32.73 -0.68 -7.48
N PRO A 456 31.51 -1.28 -7.45
CA PRO A 456 31.38 -2.73 -7.54
C PRO A 456 31.85 -3.21 -8.92
N GLY A 457 32.07 -4.52 -9.04
CA GLY A 457 32.26 -5.18 -10.34
C GLY A 457 30.95 -5.26 -11.13
N ASP A 458 30.35 -4.11 -11.47
CA ASP A 458 29.11 -4.03 -12.24
C ASP A 458 29.35 -4.42 -13.70
N GLU A 459 28.85 -5.61 -14.07
CA GLU A 459 28.79 -6.08 -15.46
C GLU A 459 27.98 -5.12 -16.38
N GLU A 460 27.16 -4.21 -15.82
CA GLU A 460 26.32 -3.24 -16.55
C GLU A 460 27.09 -2.12 -17.29
N LEU A 461 28.37 -1.87 -16.96
CA LEU A 461 29.22 -0.89 -17.65
C LEU A 461 29.98 -1.50 -18.84
N THR A 462 29.47 -2.57 -19.43
CA THR A 462 29.97 -3.08 -20.71
C THR A 462 29.55 -2.16 -21.86
N ALA A 463 30.54 -1.58 -22.55
CA ALA A 463 30.33 -0.90 -23.82
C ALA A 463 29.90 -1.94 -24.88
N ILE A 464 28.62 -1.90 -25.25
CA ILE A 464 28.06 -2.79 -26.28
C ILE A 464 28.63 -2.37 -27.65
N PRO A 465 29.09 -3.32 -28.50
CA PRO A 465 29.55 -2.99 -29.85
C PRO A 465 28.41 -2.42 -30.72
N PRO A 466 28.72 -1.65 -31.77
CA PRO A 466 27.69 -1.16 -32.69
C PRO A 466 27.02 -2.33 -33.41
N ILE A 467 25.71 -2.50 -33.17
CA ILE A 467 24.86 -3.57 -33.72
C ILE A 467 23.61 -2.93 -34.34
N GLN A 468 23.12 -3.51 -35.44
CA GLN A 468 21.90 -3.04 -36.12
C GLN A 468 20.75 -4.05 -36.00
N ALA A 469 19.51 -3.56 -36.09
CA ALA A 469 18.34 -4.43 -36.21
C ALA A 469 18.42 -5.27 -37.50
N HIS A 470 17.90 -6.49 -37.44
CA HIS A 470 17.96 -7.52 -38.50
C HIS A 470 19.37 -8.05 -38.84
N GLN A 471 20.41 -7.64 -38.12
CA GLN A 471 21.73 -8.24 -38.25
C GLN A 471 21.70 -9.72 -37.82
N THR A 472 22.33 -10.58 -38.61
CA THR A 472 22.39 -12.03 -38.38
C THR A 472 23.77 -12.47 -37.93
N GLY A 473 23.83 -13.58 -37.22
CA GLY A 473 25.07 -14.18 -36.75
C GLY A 473 24.80 -15.52 -36.08
N ARG A 474 25.54 -15.82 -35.02
CA ARG A 474 25.40 -17.08 -34.27
C ARG A 474 25.65 -16.91 -32.78
N THR A 475 25.24 -17.90 -32.01
CA THR A 475 25.76 -18.13 -30.66
C THR A 475 27.11 -18.85 -30.72
N LEU A 476 27.98 -18.54 -29.78
CA LEU A 476 29.25 -19.24 -29.55
C LEU A 476 29.03 -20.30 -28.44
N ALA A 477 29.30 -19.92 -27.19
CA ALA A 477 28.96 -20.69 -26.00
C ALA A 477 27.67 -20.15 -25.37
N VAL A 478 26.85 -21.06 -24.84
CA VAL A 478 25.67 -20.74 -24.04
C VAL A 478 25.78 -21.48 -22.72
N GLU A 479 25.74 -20.76 -21.61
CA GLU A 479 26.05 -21.25 -20.27
C GLU A 479 24.86 -21.07 -19.32
N THR A 480 24.75 -21.96 -18.34
CA THR A 480 23.73 -21.89 -17.29
C THR A 480 24.39 -21.55 -15.94
N LYS A 481 23.96 -20.46 -15.32
CA LYS A 481 24.47 -19.96 -14.02
C LYS A 481 23.44 -20.23 -12.93
N GLU A 482 23.82 -20.96 -11.88
CA GLU A 482 22.98 -21.14 -10.68
C GLU A 482 23.02 -19.85 -9.84
N GLY A 483 21.84 -19.41 -9.40
CA GLY A 483 21.63 -18.36 -8.42
C GLY A 483 20.70 -18.83 -7.31
N LYS A 484 20.61 -18.06 -6.22
CA LYS A 484 19.73 -18.36 -5.07
C LYS A 484 19.02 -17.10 -4.62
N THR A 485 17.75 -17.23 -4.26
CA THR A 485 17.00 -16.09 -3.69
C THR A 485 17.59 -15.72 -2.32
N THR A 486 17.66 -14.42 -2.02
CA THR A 486 18.29 -13.90 -0.79
C THR A 486 17.28 -13.19 0.10
N ALA A 487 17.45 -13.34 1.42
CA ALA A 487 16.53 -12.77 2.40
C ALA A 487 16.55 -11.22 2.39
N PRO A 488 15.40 -10.53 2.55
CA PRO A 488 15.31 -9.06 2.44
C PRO A 488 16.29 -8.35 3.37
N GLN A 489 17.17 -7.46 2.87
CA GLN A 489 18.27 -6.92 3.68
C GLN A 489 17.80 -6.24 4.99
N ARG A 490 18.61 -6.36 6.04
CA ARG A 490 18.39 -5.64 7.31
C ARG A 490 18.52 -4.13 7.09
N PHE A 491 17.78 -3.35 7.86
CA PHE A 491 17.94 -1.90 7.88
C PHE A 491 19.29 -1.51 8.48
N THR A 492 19.92 -0.49 7.91
CA THR A 492 20.97 0.28 8.57
C THR A 492 20.39 1.32 9.53
N GLU A 493 21.20 1.91 10.41
CA GLU A 493 20.72 3.01 11.27
C GLU A 493 20.29 4.24 10.43
N GLY A 494 20.88 4.43 9.25
CA GLY A 494 20.49 5.45 8.27
C GLY A 494 19.17 5.17 7.57
N ASP A 495 18.83 3.90 7.31
CA ASP A 495 17.55 3.50 6.68
C ASP A 495 16.34 3.75 7.58
N LEU A 496 16.54 3.85 8.89
CA LEU A 496 15.45 4.16 9.83
C LEU A 496 14.82 5.54 9.57
N ILE A 497 15.59 6.51 9.08
CA ILE A 497 15.08 7.85 8.75
C ILE A 497 14.10 7.83 7.56
N PRO A 498 14.45 7.33 6.36
CA PRO A 498 13.50 7.19 5.25
C PRO A 498 12.39 6.18 5.57
N LEU A 499 12.64 5.16 6.41
CA LEU A 499 11.59 4.28 6.93
C LEU A 499 10.54 5.08 7.73
N MET A 500 10.95 5.96 8.64
CA MET A 500 10.04 6.84 9.38
C MET A 500 9.29 7.83 8.47
N ILE A 501 9.97 8.45 7.49
CA ILE A 501 9.34 9.39 6.54
C ILE A 501 8.32 8.68 5.64
N SER A 502 8.57 7.42 5.27
CA SER A 502 7.70 6.62 4.41
C SER A 502 6.73 5.70 5.14
N ALA A 503 6.82 5.61 6.47
CA ALA A 503 5.88 4.86 7.30
C ALA A 503 4.49 5.48 7.16
N GLY A 504 3.60 4.72 6.51
CA GLY A 504 2.29 5.20 6.07
C GLY A 504 2.04 5.06 4.57
N ARG A 505 3.05 4.82 3.72
CA ARG A 505 2.84 4.53 2.28
C ARG A 505 1.98 3.28 2.03
N THR A 506 1.86 2.40 3.02
CA THR A 506 1.03 1.19 3.01
C THR A 506 -0.38 1.41 3.58
N ILE A 507 -0.72 2.61 4.05
CA ILE A 507 -2.08 2.95 4.47
C ILE A 507 -2.95 3.15 3.23
N GLU A 508 -4.16 2.60 3.24
CA GLU A 508 -5.05 2.65 2.08
C GLU A 508 -5.78 3.99 1.94
N ASP A 509 -6.05 4.64 3.06
CA ASP A 509 -6.77 5.91 3.16
C ASP A 509 -5.90 7.08 2.66
N LYS A 510 -6.40 7.79 1.62
CA LYS A 510 -5.71 8.94 1.00
C LYS A 510 -5.60 10.15 1.95
N GLU A 511 -6.58 10.39 2.82
CA GLU A 511 -6.56 11.51 3.76
C GLU A 511 -5.53 11.25 4.86
N LEU A 512 -5.47 10.02 5.38
CA LEU A 512 -4.45 9.61 6.35
C LEU A 512 -3.03 9.63 5.74
N VAL A 513 -2.87 9.18 4.50
CA VAL A 513 -1.59 9.31 3.77
C VAL A 513 -1.22 10.78 3.55
N SER A 514 -2.19 11.66 3.25
CA SER A 514 -1.95 13.10 3.13
C SER A 514 -1.57 13.73 4.46
N ALA A 515 -2.27 13.39 5.55
CA ALA A 515 -1.98 13.88 6.89
C ALA A 515 -0.58 13.45 7.37
N LEU A 516 -0.17 12.20 7.11
CA LEU A 516 1.21 11.78 7.35
C LEU A 516 2.21 12.50 6.45
N LYS A 517 1.88 12.76 5.18
CA LYS A 517 2.77 13.50 4.27
C LYS A 517 2.95 14.95 4.73
N GLU A 518 1.89 15.60 5.20
CA GLU A 518 1.92 16.94 5.83
C GLU A 518 2.73 16.91 7.14
N ALA A 519 2.54 15.89 7.98
CA ALA A 519 3.31 15.66 9.22
C ALA A 519 4.74 15.12 8.98
N LYS A 520 5.11 14.83 7.74
CA LYS A 520 6.41 14.30 7.28
C LYS A 520 6.73 12.90 7.83
N GLY A 521 5.71 12.07 8.00
CA GLY A 521 5.79 10.66 8.40
C GLY A 521 5.70 10.44 9.91
N LEU A 522 6.35 9.38 10.40
CA LEU A 522 6.48 9.13 11.83
C LEU A 522 7.48 10.12 12.46
N GLY A 523 6.95 11.04 13.27
CA GLY A 523 7.74 12.04 13.98
C GLY A 523 8.25 13.18 13.10
N THR A 524 8.57 14.30 13.76
CA THR A 524 9.13 15.49 13.13
C THR A 524 10.63 15.36 12.88
N GLU A 525 11.16 16.17 11.98
CA GLU A 525 12.60 16.25 11.65
C GLU A 525 13.51 16.26 12.89
N SER A 526 13.15 17.09 13.89
CA SER A 526 13.87 17.27 15.15
C SER A 526 13.74 16.12 16.15
N THR A 527 12.83 15.16 15.93
CA THR A 527 12.56 14.07 16.89
C THR A 527 12.97 12.68 16.41
N ARG A 528 13.14 12.43 15.10
CA ARG A 528 13.46 11.09 14.56
C ARG A 528 14.77 10.50 15.13
N SER A 529 15.85 11.29 15.13
CA SER A 529 17.13 10.84 15.72
C SER A 529 17.03 10.55 17.22
N GLY A 530 16.20 11.32 17.94
CA GLY A 530 15.88 11.10 19.34
C GLY A 530 15.13 9.78 19.58
N MET A 531 14.12 9.47 18.75
CA MET A 531 13.35 8.23 18.84
C MET A 531 14.21 6.98 18.58
N ILE A 532 15.08 7.03 17.57
CA ILE A 532 16.06 5.95 17.30
C ILE A 532 16.98 5.76 18.53
N GLN A 533 17.48 6.86 19.11
CA GLN A 533 18.30 6.79 20.31
C GLN A 533 17.52 6.28 21.54
N THR A 534 16.22 6.56 21.65
CA THR A 534 15.36 5.98 22.70
C THR A 534 15.23 4.47 22.54
N LEU A 535 15.01 3.94 21.33
CA LEU A 535 14.97 2.49 21.09
C LEU A 535 16.30 1.80 21.47
N LYS A 536 17.44 2.45 21.18
CA LYS A 536 18.79 1.98 21.59
C LYS A 536 18.97 2.03 23.11
N ALA A 537 18.63 3.16 23.76
CA ALA A 537 18.77 3.36 25.20
C ALA A 537 17.86 2.42 26.02
N ARG A 538 16.67 2.09 25.51
CA ARG A 538 15.74 1.09 26.08
C ARG A 538 16.13 -0.35 25.77
N LYS A 539 17.23 -0.57 25.04
CA LYS A 539 17.71 -1.89 24.58
C LYS A 539 16.67 -2.66 23.77
N TYR A 540 15.82 -1.98 22.99
CA TYR A 540 14.88 -2.62 22.05
C TYR A 540 15.50 -2.92 20.69
N ILE A 541 16.48 -2.12 20.29
CA ILE A 541 17.32 -2.40 19.13
C ILE A 541 18.80 -2.32 19.54
N GLU A 542 19.62 -3.12 18.87
CA GLU A 542 21.07 -3.00 18.90
C GLU A 542 21.57 -2.68 17.48
N VAL A 543 22.71 -2.01 17.38
CA VAL A 543 23.35 -1.68 16.10
C VAL A 543 24.72 -2.35 16.06
N LYS A 544 24.93 -3.26 15.11
CA LYS A 544 26.18 -4.02 14.92
C LYS A 544 26.64 -3.80 13.49
N SER A 545 27.85 -3.25 13.31
CA SER A 545 28.40 -2.92 11.98
C SER A 545 27.43 -2.12 11.10
N ASN A 546 26.82 -1.08 11.68
CA ASN A 546 25.75 -0.23 11.11
C ASN A 546 24.40 -0.92 10.82
N LEU A 547 24.28 -2.25 10.95
CA LEU A 547 23.01 -2.97 10.80
C LEU A 547 22.20 -2.96 12.09
N VAL A 548 20.89 -2.77 11.97
CA VAL A 548 19.93 -2.71 13.09
C VAL A 548 19.33 -4.09 13.32
N TYR A 549 19.36 -4.56 14.57
CA TYR A 549 18.76 -5.81 15.00
C TYR A 549 17.73 -5.52 16.10
N PRO A 550 16.51 -6.08 16.03
CA PRO A 550 15.58 -6.05 17.16
C PRO A 550 16.08 -7.02 18.24
N THR A 551 16.28 -6.51 19.46
CA THR A 551 16.68 -7.35 20.59
C THR A 551 15.50 -8.23 21.04
N ARG A 552 15.78 -9.20 21.92
CA ARG A 552 14.73 -9.99 22.57
C ARG A 552 13.72 -9.14 23.34
N LEU A 553 14.15 -8.04 23.99
CA LEU A 553 13.24 -7.09 24.63
C LEU A 553 12.36 -6.35 23.60
N GLY A 554 12.93 -5.97 22.46
CA GLY A 554 12.21 -5.30 21.37
C GLY A 554 11.16 -6.21 20.72
N ARG A 555 11.48 -7.49 20.51
CA ARG A 555 10.53 -8.49 20.02
C ARG A 555 9.43 -8.78 21.05
N LEU A 556 9.80 -8.98 22.31
CA LEU A 556 8.86 -9.28 23.40
C LEU A 556 7.80 -8.18 23.55
N ILE A 557 8.19 -6.90 23.48
CA ILE A 557 7.20 -5.81 23.60
C ILE A 557 6.29 -5.70 22.36
N ILE A 558 6.78 -6.01 21.15
CA ILE A 558 5.92 -6.04 19.96
C ILE A 558 4.97 -7.26 19.99
N GLU A 559 5.43 -8.42 20.46
CA GLU A 559 4.58 -9.62 20.67
C GLU A 559 3.52 -9.37 21.77
N ALA A 560 3.87 -8.62 22.83
CA ALA A 560 2.96 -8.22 23.89
C ALA A 560 1.92 -7.17 23.45
N VAL A 561 2.32 -6.20 22.63
CA VAL A 561 1.40 -5.19 22.08
C VAL A 561 0.48 -5.80 21.01
N GLY A 562 0.96 -6.79 20.25
CA GLY A 562 0.19 -7.50 19.23
C GLY A 562 -0.29 -6.59 18.10
N GLU A 563 -1.43 -6.91 17.49
CA GLU A 563 -2.06 -6.14 16.40
C GLU A 563 -2.74 -4.83 16.88
N SER A 564 -2.31 -4.27 18.01
CA SER A 564 -2.80 -2.98 18.50
C SER A 564 -2.43 -1.85 17.54
N VAL A 565 -3.30 -0.83 17.47
CA VAL A 565 -3.14 0.42 16.70
C VAL A 565 -1.79 1.13 16.92
N LEU A 566 -1.13 0.89 18.07
CA LEU A 566 0.20 1.42 18.42
C LEU A 566 1.36 0.86 17.57
N THR A 567 1.16 -0.28 16.91
CA THR A 567 2.15 -0.89 16.01
C THR A 567 2.03 -0.40 14.56
N SER A 568 0.97 0.36 14.26
CA SER A 568 0.66 0.90 12.94
C SER A 568 1.00 2.40 12.84
N ALA A 569 1.40 2.84 11.65
CA ALA A 569 1.51 4.27 11.33
C ALA A 569 0.14 4.97 11.22
N GLU A 570 -0.96 4.21 11.11
CA GLU A 570 -2.31 4.73 10.91
C GLU A 570 -2.83 5.55 12.10
N MET A 571 -2.61 5.09 13.33
CA MET A 571 -2.93 5.88 14.53
C MET A 571 -2.19 7.22 14.55
N THR A 572 -0.94 7.24 14.06
CA THR A 572 -0.20 8.48 13.87
C THR A 572 -0.87 9.38 12.84
N ALA A 573 -1.31 8.84 11.70
CA ALA A 573 -2.01 9.60 10.68
C ALA A 573 -3.29 10.27 11.21
N GLN A 574 -4.14 9.51 11.89
CA GLN A 574 -5.42 9.98 12.43
C GLN A 574 -5.19 11.09 13.47
N TRP A 575 -4.17 10.94 14.32
CA TRP A 575 -3.79 11.94 15.31
C TRP A 575 -3.27 13.22 14.67
N GLU A 576 -2.29 13.16 13.77
CA GLU A 576 -1.76 14.37 13.12
C GLU A 576 -2.85 15.09 12.30
N MET A 577 -3.81 14.36 11.71
CA MET A 577 -4.98 14.94 11.05
C MET A 577 -5.89 15.72 12.00
N ARG A 578 -6.30 15.12 13.13
CA ARG A 578 -7.15 15.81 14.14
C ARG A 578 -6.41 16.98 14.80
N LEU A 579 -5.11 16.83 15.08
CA LEU A 579 -4.25 17.89 15.59
C LEU A 579 -4.19 19.08 14.61
N ALA A 580 -3.98 18.83 13.31
CA ALA A 580 -4.01 19.88 12.29
C ALA A 580 -5.39 20.55 12.14
N GLN A 581 -6.49 19.86 12.45
CA GLN A 581 -7.83 20.48 12.51
C GLN A 581 -7.97 21.41 13.72
N ILE A 582 -7.43 21.05 14.89
CA ILE A 582 -7.35 21.92 16.07
C ILE A 582 -6.51 23.16 15.77
N GLY A 583 -5.33 22.99 15.15
CA GLY A 583 -4.45 24.08 14.72
C GLY A 583 -5.12 25.09 13.79
N LYS A 584 -6.05 24.62 12.95
CA LYS A 584 -6.85 25.40 12.00
C LYS A 584 -8.19 25.90 12.60
N GLY A 585 -8.46 25.68 13.89
CA GLY A 585 -9.72 26.08 14.55
C GLY A 585 -10.96 25.31 14.09
N LYS A 586 -10.79 24.15 13.41
CA LYS A 586 -11.87 23.32 12.87
C LYS A 586 -12.37 22.22 13.82
N ALA A 587 -11.66 21.98 14.92
CA ALA A 587 -12.00 21.01 15.95
C ALA A 587 -11.57 21.53 17.33
N ALA A 588 -12.29 21.15 18.39
CA ALA A 588 -11.91 21.52 19.75
C ALA A 588 -10.81 20.59 20.30
N ALA A 589 -9.87 21.17 21.04
CA ALA A 589 -8.80 20.39 21.69
C ALA A 589 -9.36 19.44 22.77
N ASP A 590 -10.39 19.86 23.50
CA ASP A 590 -10.96 19.08 24.60
C ASP A 590 -11.74 17.84 24.10
N ASP A 591 -12.40 17.93 22.94
CA ASP A 591 -13.05 16.78 22.29
C ASP A 591 -12.03 15.70 21.93
N PHE A 592 -10.91 16.10 21.31
CA PHE A 592 -9.80 15.20 21.01
C PHE A 592 -9.19 14.60 22.28
N ILE A 593 -8.96 15.41 23.33
CA ILE A 593 -8.47 14.87 24.61
C ILE A 593 -9.48 13.91 25.25
N ALA A 594 -10.79 14.13 25.11
CA ALA A 594 -11.81 13.19 25.57
C ALA A 594 -11.82 11.87 24.77
N GLU A 595 -11.61 11.93 23.44
CA GLU A 595 -11.35 10.75 22.60
C GLU A 595 -10.09 10.00 23.07
N ILE A 596 -8.97 10.70 23.33
CA ILE A 596 -7.71 10.07 23.79
C ILE A 596 -7.84 9.49 25.22
N LYS A 597 -8.60 10.13 26.13
CA LYS A 597 -8.92 9.58 27.46
C LYS A 597 -9.61 8.22 27.34
N LYS A 598 -10.61 8.10 26.45
CA LYS A 598 -11.32 6.83 26.16
C LYS A 598 -10.40 5.78 25.54
N LEU A 599 -9.63 6.17 24.51
CA LEU A 599 -8.69 5.27 23.84
C LEU A 599 -7.61 4.73 24.80
N THR A 600 -7.10 5.58 25.69
CA THR A 600 -6.14 5.18 26.72
C THR A 600 -6.73 4.13 27.66
N ALA A 601 -7.98 4.31 28.11
CA ALA A 601 -8.68 3.33 28.94
C ALA A 601 -8.88 1.99 28.22
N GLN A 602 -9.31 2.02 26.96
CA GLN A 602 -9.45 0.83 26.12
C GLN A 602 -8.11 0.08 26.01
N LEU A 603 -7.04 0.76 25.61
CA LEU A 603 -5.71 0.16 25.41
C LEU A 603 -5.11 -0.40 26.73
N VAL A 604 -5.40 0.21 27.88
CA VAL A 604 -5.04 -0.35 29.20
C VAL A 604 -5.81 -1.65 29.45
N SER A 605 -7.11 -1.69 29.13
CA SER A 605 -7.94 -2.90 29.32
C SER A 605 -7.52 -4.07 28.41
N GLU A 606 -7.06 -3.78 27.19
CA GLU A 606 -6.57 -4.77 26.22
C GLU A 606 -5.18 -5.34 26.58
N CYS A 607 -4.38 -4.61 27.35
CA CYS A 607 -3.02 -4.99 27.74
C CYS A 607 -2.98 -6.36 28.46
N GLY A 608 -3.90 -6.61 29.39
CA GLY A 608 -4.01 -7.89 30.10
C GLY A 608 -4.25 -9.06 29.13
N PRO A 609 -5.38 -9.09 28.39
CA PRO A 609 -5.68 -10.12 27.39
C PRO A 609 -4.57 -10.35 26.36
N ASN A 610 -3.91 -9.29 25.89
CA ASN A 610 -2.84 -9.41 24.89
C ASN A 610 -1.59 -10.09 25.49
N VAL A 611 -1.16 -9.69 26.70
CA VAL A 611 -0.04 -10.36 27.40
C VAL A 611 -0.41 -11.81 27.78
N SER A 612 -1.65 -12.08 28.20
CA SER A 612 -2.10 -13.44 28.50
C SER A 612 -1.99 -14.39 27.30
N LYS A 613 -2.33 -13.92 26.09
CA LYS A 613 -2.25 -14.68 24.82
C LYS A 613 -0.82 -14.99 24.36
N MET A 614 0.20 -14.33 24.90
CA MET A 614 1.59 -14.60 24.52
C MET A 614 1.97 -16.05 24.88
N PRO A 615 2.59 -16.82 23.97
CA PRO A 615 2.98 -18.20 24.24
C PRO A 615 4.05 -18.28 25.34
N ASP A 616 3.77 -19.04 26.40
CA ASP A 616 4.59 -19.04 27.63
C ASP A 616 6.06 -19.46 27.42
N ASN A 617 6.34 -20.33 26.44
CA ASN A 617 7.64 -21.01 26.31
C ASN A 617 8.47 -20.59 25.08
N ARG A 618 8.07 -19.56 24.32
CA ARG A 618 8.76 -19.24 23.05
C ARG A 618 10.18 -18.67 23.22
N TRP A 619 10.53 -18.28 24.45
CA TRP A 619 11.75 -17.55 24.76
C TRP A 619 12.39 -17.98 26.11
N GLU A 620 12.19 -19.20 26.61
CA GLU A 620 12.82 -19.59 27.89
C GLU A 620 14.35 -19.59 27.79
N ASP A 621 14.99 -18.60 28.42
CA ASP A 621 16.45 -18.53 28.55
C ASP A 621 16.81 -17.65 29.75
N ASN A 622 17.78 -18.11 30.55
CA ASN A 622 17.99 -17.76 31.97
C ASN A 622 18.50 -16.34 32.27
N GLU A 623 18.67 -15.46 31.27
CA GLU A 623 19.19 -14.10 31.47
C GLU A 623 18.10 -13.09 31.85
N LEU A 624 16.92 -13.18 31.24
CA LEU A 624 15.82 -12.21 31.43
C LEU A 624 15.05 -12.36 32.75
N THR A 625 15.32 -13.43 33.50
CA THR A 625 14.76 -13.67 34.84
C THR A 625 15.74 -13.31 35.97
N LYS A 626 17.03 -13.06 35.66
CA LYS A 626 18.09 -12.79 36.65
C LYS A 626 18.37 -11.30 36.81
N GLY A 627 17.37 -10.57 37.31
CA GLY A 627 17.57 -9.22 37.84
C GLY A 627 18.33 -9.24 39.17
N LYS A 628 19.67 -9.30 39.15
CA LYS A 628 20.50 -8.88 40.30
C LYS A 628 20.95 -7.44 40.08
N GLY A 629 20.42 -6.52 40.87
CA GLY A 629 20.99 -5.18 41.02
C GLY A 629 22.07 -5.19 42.08
N GLU A 630 23.13 -4.42 41.85
CA GLU A 630 23.96 -3.85 42.91
C GLU A 630 24.03 -2.32 42.71
N PRO A 631 24.00 -1.53 43.78
CA PRO A 631 23.98 -0.08 43.69
C PRO A 631 25.38 0.46 43.38
N ASN A 632 25.46 1.31 42.36
CA ASN A 632 26.69 1.94 41.91
C ASN A 632 27.24 2.89 43.00
N LYS A 633 28.25 2.46 43.75
CA LYS A 633 29.14 3.40 44.47
C LYS A 633 30.14 3.93 43.45
N GLY A 634 30.14 5.24 43.24
CA GLY A 634 30.97 5.87 42.23
C GLY A 634 32.43 5.96 42.63
N GLU A 635 33.32 5.98 41.64
CA GLU A 635 34.68 6.49 41.80
C GLU A 635 35.19 7.16 40.52
N GLN A 636 36.23 7.98 40.67
CA GLN A 636 36.57 9.05 39.72
C GLN A 636 37.49 8.55 38.59
N ALA A 637 37.16 8.88 37.34
CA ALA A 637 38.08 8.70 36.23
C ALA A 637 39.17 9.80 36.21
N LYS A 638 40.36 9.49 36.72
CA LYS A 638 41.58 10.27 36.48
C LYS A 638 42.48 9.59 35.44
N GLY A 639 42.78 10.36 34.38
CA GLY A 639 43.93 10.34 33.47
C GLY A 639 44.84 9.10 33.28
N GLY A 640 45.06 8.77 32.00
CA GLY A 640 46.40 8.88 31.39
C GLY A 640 47.18 7.59 31.03
N GLY A 641 47.90 7.64 29.90
CA GLY A 641 49.03 6.76 29.56
C GLY A 641 48.70 5.55 28.67
N THR A 642 48.75 5.63 27.33
CA THR A 642 49.94 5.40 26.47
C THR A 642 50.62 4.03 26.58
N SER A 643 50.48 3.16 25.58
CA SER A 643 51.59 2.74 24.68
C SER A 643 51.24 1.55 23.77
N SER A 644 51.74 1.62 22.54
CA SER A 644 52.07 0.49 21.64
C SER A 644 53.62 0.48 21.51
N PRO A 645 54.33 -0.32 20.66
CA PRO A 645 53.87 -1.27 19.63
C PRO A 645 54.76 -2.56 19.51
N THR A 646 54.70 -3.23 18.34
CA THR A 646 55.60 -4.28 17.80
C THR A 646 55.41 -5.72 18.34
N GLY A 647 55.59 -6.79 17.58
CA GLY A 647 55.84 -6.95 16.13
C GLY A 647 56.48 -8.33 15.81
N GLY A 648 56.21 -8.94 14.65
CA GLY A 648 56.91 -10.17 14.20
C GLY A 648 56.07 -11.18 13.41
N SER A 649 56.54 -11.56 12.21
CA SER A 649 55.92 -12.52 11.26
C SER A 649 56.81 -13.79 11.11
N PRO A 650 56.82 -14.54 9.99
CA PRO A 650 55.80 -15.46 9.44
C PRO A 650 56.31 -16.92 9.26
N GLY A 651 55.45 -17.88 8.86
CA GLY A 651 55.86 -19.25 8.48
C GLY A 651 54.76 -20.05 7.74
N ARG A 652 55.12 -20.98 6.83
CA ARG A 652 54.18 -21.57 5.83
C ARG A 652 54.54 -23.02 5.46
N LYS A 653 53.52 -23.85 5.13
CA LYS A 653 53.57 -25.26 4.62
C LYS A 653 53.93 -26.31 5.71
N SER A 654 53.58 -27.61 5.62
CA SER A 654 53.03 -28.50 4.56
C SER A 654 52.21 -29.68 5.15
N GLY A 655 51.45 -30.42 4.31
CA GLY A 655 50.93 -31.77 4.66
C GLY A 655 52.03 -32.87 4.65
N PRO A 656 51.72 -34.19 4.80
CA PRO A 656 50.56 -34.87 4.22
C PRO A 656 49.88 -35.98 5.11
N VAL A 657 49.12 -36.85 4.43
CA VAL A 657 48.23 -37.96 4.87
C VAL A 657 49.00 -39.24 5.31
N ASN A 658 48.59 -39.97 6.37
CA ASN A 658 48.07 -41.37 6.26
C ASN A 658 47.60 -42.12 7.54
N LEU A 659 46.66 -43.04 7.25
CA LEU A 659 46.00 -44.18 7.91
C LEU A 659 46.61 -45.02 9.08
N ASN A 660 45.67 -45.59 9.87
CA ASN A 660 45.65 -46.92 10.55
C ASN A 660 46.59 -47.16 11.75
N ALA A 661 46.38 -48.13 12.67
CA ALA A 661 45.39 -49.25 12.76
C ALA A 661 44.93 -49.48 14.23
N SER A 662 43.90 -50.31 14.50
CA SER A 662 44.01 -51.70 15.01
C SER A 662 42.64 -52.14 15.55
N HIS A 663 42.22 -53.41 15.75
CA HIS A 663 42.57 -54.79 15.32
C HIS A 663 41.38 -55.69 15.81
N ALA A 664 41.08 -56.92 15.37
CA ALA A 664 41.66 -57.88 14.42
C ALA A 664 40.56 -58.83 13.86
N ALA A 665 40.91 -59.65 12.87
CA ALA A 665 40.14 -60.80 12.37
C ALA A 665 40.57 -62.10 13.11
N ASP A 666 40.00 -63.31 12.90
CA ASP A 666 40.22 -64.12 11.69
C ASP A 666 39.36 -65.41 11.62
N ASN A 667 39.32 -65.99 10.42
CA ASN A 667 38.77 -67.32 10.06
C ASN A 667 39.83 -68.44 10.39
N PRO A 668 39.51 -69.76 10.47
CA PRO A 668 39.23 -70.55 9.25
C PRO A 668 38.37 -71.85 9.42
N THR A 669 38.22 -72.55 8.29
CA THR A 669 37.43 -73.77 8.03
C THR A 669 38.01 -75.12 8.50
N ARG A 670 37.15 -76.08 8.94
CA ARG A 670 37.06 -77.49 8.42
C ARG A 670 35.99 -78.37 9.11
N ALA A 671 35.40 -79.31 8.36
CA ALA A 671 34.62 -80.49 8.83
C ALA A 671 35.52 -81.78 8.72
N PRO A 672 35.11 -83.07 8.92
CA PRO A 672 33.89 -83.77 8.37
C PRO A 672 33.31 -85.01 9.15
N TYR A 673 32.36 -85.74 8.51
CA TYR A 673 31.90 -87.16 8.69
C TYR A 673 30.94 -87.56 9.86
N ALA A 674 30.01 -88.54 9.75
CA ALA A 674 29.44 -89.32 8.61
C ALA A 674 28.11 -90.04 8.98
N GLY A 675 27.24 -90.36 8.00
CA GLY A 675 26.12 -91.32 8.10
C GLY A 675 25.08 -91.20 6.94
N PRO A 676 24.55 -92.28 6.30
CA PRO A 676 24.40 -92.24 4.83
C PRO A 676 23.05 -92.66 4.17
N ALA A 677 22.93 -92.28 2.87
CA ALA A 677 22.16 -92.91 1.76
C ALA A 677 20.60 -92.80 1.76
N SER A 678 19.88 -92.64 0.63
CA SER A 678 20.20 -92.64 -0.82
C SER A 678 19.12 -91.92 -1.67
N GLY A 679 19.42 -91.64 -2.97
CA GLY A 679 18.43 -91.64 -4.07
C GLY A 679 18.06 -90.29 -4.70
N SER A 680 17.87 -90.22 -6.03
CA SER A 680 17.68 -88.96 -6.80
C SER A 680 16.37 -88.95 -7.67
N PRO A 681 16.14 -88.04 -8.65
CA PRO A 681 15.06 -87.02 -8.66
C PRO A 681 13.98 -87.30 -9.77
N PRO A 682 13.05 -86.40 -10.24
CA PRO A 682 13.01 -84.92 -10.14
C PRO A 682 11.64 -84.15 -10.16
N THR A 683 11.77 -82.82 -10.27
CA THR A 683 10.88 -81.77 -10.85
C THR A 683 9.76 -81.05 -10.06
N ALA A 684 9.76 -79.71 -10.28
CA ALA A 684 8.67 -78.72 -10.17
C ALA A 684 8.00 -78.45 -8.80
N GLY A 685 8.49 -77.43 -8.07
CA GLY A 685 7.84 -76.91 -6.87
C GLY A 685 6.92 -75.72 -7.14
N THR A 686 5.61 -75.90 -6.90
CA THR A 686 4.64 -74.83 -6.64
C THR A 686 4.36 -74.77 -5.14
N GLY A 687 4.42 -73.60 -4.51
CA GLY A 687 4.22 -73.47 -3.06
C GLY A 687 3.68 -72.11 -2.62
N THR A 688 2.36 -72.04 -2.43
CA THR A 688 1.63 -70.89 -1.85
C THR A 688 1.81 -70.76 -0.32
N PRO A 689 1.53 -69.56 0.25
CA PRO A 689 1.85 -69.24 1.65
C PRO A 689 0.76 -69.67 2.66
N VAL A 690 1.11 -69.60 3.95
CA VAL A 690 0.20 -69.71 5.11
C VAL A 690 0.32 -68.45 5.98
N VAL A 691 -0.79 -68.05 6.61
CA VAL A 691 -1.04 -66.73 7.23
C VAL A 691 -1.46 -66.89 8.70
N ASN A 692 -1.04 -65.97 9.59
CA ASN A 692 -1.86 -65.34 10.66
C ASN A 692 -1.02 -64.35 11.53
N PRO A 693 -1.62 -63.43 12.33
CA PRO A 693 -2.12 -62.13 11.88
C PRO A 693 -1.48 -60.99 12.75
N SER A 694 -2.00 -59.79 13.01
CA SER A 694 -3.28 -59.10 12.73
C SER A 694 -3.12 -57.57 12.80
N ALA A 695 -3.89 -56.83 12.01
CA ALA A 695 -4.33 -55.46 12.28
C ALA A 695 -5.86 -55.42 12.16
N PRO A 696 -6.60 -54.56 12.90
CA PRO A 696 -8.05 -54.63 12.94
C PRO A 696 -8.66 -54.27 11.58
N ASN A 697 -9.55 -55.13 11.07
CA ASN A 697 -10.44 -54.78 9.98
C ASN A 697 -11.31 -53.60 10.43
N VAL A 698 -11.07 -52.41 9.89
CA VAL A 698 -11.97 -51.26 10.10
C VAL A 698 -13.25 -51.56 9.32
N TYR A 699 -14.36 -51.75 10.05
CA TYR A 699 -15.68 -51.96 9.48
C TYR A 699 -16.22 -50.61 8.99
N LEU A 700 -16.54 -50.53 7.69
CA LEU A 700 -16.97 -49.28 7.03
C LEU A 700 -18.48 -49.19 6.82
N GLY A 701 -19.23 -50.25 7.14
CA GLY A 701 -20.68 -50.30 7.02
C GLY A 701 -21.20 -51.61 6.43
N THR A 702 -22.52 -51.77 6.45
CA THR A 702 -23.22 -52.95 5.96
C THR A 702 -23.14 -53.05 4.43
N CYS A 703 -22.93 -54.25 3.91
CA CYS A 703 -22.84 -54.52 2.48
C CYS A 703 -24.20 -54.35 1.79
N PRO A 704 -24.33 -53.46 0.79
CA PRO A 704 -25.62 -53.15 0.16
C PRO A 704 -26.07 -54.20 -0.87
N GLU A 705 -25.22 -55.18 -1.22
CA GLU A 705 -25.59 -56.29 -2.11
C GLU A 705 -26.22 -57.48 -1.35
N CYS A 706 -25.64 -57.91 -0.22
CA CYS A 706 -26.11 -59.08 0.53
C CYS A 706 -26.81 -58.75 1.87
N ALA A 707 -26.77 -57.50 2.34
CA ALA A 707 -27.28 -57.00 3.62
C ALA A 707 -26.74 -57.67 4.92
N ALA A 708 -26.18 -58.88 4.84
CA ALA A 708 -25.66 -59.64 5.99
C ALA A 708 -24.16 -59.45 6.24
N GLY A 709 -23.38 -59.07 5.21
CA GLY A 709 -21.94 -58.86 5.32
C GLY A 709 -21.54 -57.43 5.66
N GLN A 710 -20.34 -57.24 6.18
CA GLN A 710 -19.73 -55.92 6.42
C GLN A 710 -18.68 -55.61 5.34
N ILE A 711 -18.56 -54.33 4.97
CA ILE A 711 -17.51 -53.83 4.08
C ILE A 711 -16.26 -53.50 4.89
N VAL A 712 -15.11 -53.95 4.39
CA VAL A 712 -13.79 -53.69 4.99
C VAL A 712 -12.79 -53.24 3.91
N ASP A 713 -11.79 -52.47 4.31
CA ASP A 713 -10.63 -52.15 3.48
C ASP A 713 -9.75 -53.40 3.31
N ARG A 714 -9.47 -53.79 2.06
CA ARG A 714 -8.59 -54.92 1.69
C ARG A 714 -7.24 -54.42 1.12
N GLY A 715 -6.88 -53.15 1.36
CA GLY A 715 -5.64 -52.51 0.92
C GLY A 715 -5.79 -51.79 -0.42
N THR A 716 -6.00 -52.53 -1.50
CA THR A 716 -6.12 -51.98 -2.88
C THR A 716 -7.57 -51.80 -3.34
N PHE A 717 -8.51 -52.44 -2.65
CA PHE A 717 -9.95 -52.38 -2.89
C PHE A 717 -10.70 -52.50 -1.57
N TYR A 718 -11.97 -52.14 -1.57
CA TYR A 718 -12.90 -52.39 -0.48
C TYR A 718 -13.83 -53.54 -0.88
N GLY A 719 -14.20 -54.39 0.07
CA GLY A 719 -15.02 -55.56 -0.23
C GLY A 719 -15.75 -56.15 0.96
N CYS A 720 -16.82 -56.87 0.65
CA CYS A 720 -17.60 -57.62 1.63
C CYS A 720 -16.76 -58.70 2.34
N LEU A 721 -17.02 -58.94 3.63
CA LEU A 721 -16.42 -60.06 4.37
C LEU A 721 -16.93 -61.42 3.87
N HIS A 722 -18.24 -61.55 3.60
CA HIS A 722 -18.88 -62.76 3.04
C HIS A 722 -18.59 -62.98 1.53
N TYR A 723 -17.42 -62.54 1.04
CA TYR A 723 -17.02 -62.74 -0.36
C TYR A 723 -16.81 -64.23 -0.70
N THR A 724 -16.28 -64.99 0.25
CA THR A 724 -16.14 -66.46 0.17
C THR A 724 -17.46 -67.22 0.26
N GLU A 725 -18.53 -66.56 0.70
CA GLU A 725 -19.88 -67.13 0.84
C GLU A 725 -20.82 -66.73 -0.31
N GLY A 726 -20.30 -66.01 -1.32
CA GLY A 726 -20.98 -65.74 -2.60
C GLY A 726 -21.26 -64.27 -2.91
N CYS A 727 -21.13 -63.35 -1.95
CA CYS A 727 -21.36 -61.92 -2.18
C CYS A 727 -20.19 -61.28 -2.96
N ARG A 728 -20.42 -60.76 -4.17
CA ARG A 728 -19.32 -60.26 -5.02
C ARG A 728 -19.04 -58.75 -4.88
N PHE A 729 -19.70 -58.07 -3.94
CA PHE A 729 -19.58 -56.63 -3.76
C PHE A 729 -18.16 -56.18 -3.42
N THR A 730 -17.50 -55.55 -4.38
CA THR A 730 -16.14 -55.01 -4.28
C THR A 730 -15.99 -53.77 -5.15
N PHE A 731 -15.09 -52.85 -4.77
CA PHE A 731 -14.74 -51.69 -5.59
C PHE A 731 -13.31 -51.20 -5.28
N ASN A 732 -12.60 -50.74 -6.30
CA ASN A 732 -11.21 -50.31 -6.20
C ASN A 732 -11.07 -49.05 -5.33
N LYS A 733 -9.95 -48.94 -4.61
CA LYS A 733 -9.62 -47.77 -3.79
C LYS A 733 -9.20 -46.55 -4.62
N VAL A 734 -8.83 -46.77 -5.89
CA VAL A 734 -8.61 -45.70 -6.87
C VAL A 734 -9.60 -45.88 -8.01
N ILE A 735 -10.41 -44.85 -8.28
CA ILE A 735 -11.43 -44.82 -9.33
C ILE A 735 -11.13 -43.63 -10.23
N SER A 736 -10.93 -43.87 -11.53
CA SER A 736 -10.59 -42.84 -12.53
C SER A 736 -9.50 -41.87 -12.07
N GLY A 737 -8.43 -42.38 -11.43
CA GLY A 737 -7.30 -41.57 -10.96
C GLY A 737 -7.49 -40.83 -9.63
N VAL A 738 -8.66 -40.92 -8.99
CA VAL A 738 -8.92 -40.37 -7.64
C VAL A 738 -8.93 -41.49 -6.60
N THR A 739 -8.21 -41.29 -5.50
CA THR A 739 -8.24 -42.19 -4.34
C THR A 739 -9.49 -41.94 -3.52
N ILE A 740 -10.32 -42.96 -3.35
CA ILE A 740 -11.51 -42.92 -2.49
C ILE A 740 -11.08 -43.29 -1.07
N THR A 741 -11.39 -42.44 -0.10
CA THR A 741 -11.01 -42.62 1.31
C THR A 741 -12.03 -43.48 2.06
N PRO A 742 -11.67 -44.09 3.20
CA PRO A 742 -12.62 -44.82 4.04
C PRO A 742 -13.86 -44.01 4.42
N ASP A 743 -13.72 -42.72 4.70
CA ASP A 743 -14.83 -41.84 5.11
C ASP A 743 -15.86 -41.65 3.97
N LEU A 744 -15.38 -41.48 2.73
CA LEU A 744 -16.25 -41.44 1.54
C LEU A 744 -16.99 -42.76 1.31
N ILE A 745 -16.45 -43.88 1.82
CA ILE A 745 -17.10 -45.20 1.75
C ILE A 745 -18.14 -45.37 2.85
N VAL A 746 -17.86 -44.91 4.08
CA VAL A 746 -18.86 -44.85 5.14
C VAL A 746 -20.07 -44.03 4.66
N GLU A 747 -19.85 -42.81 4.15
CA GLU A 747 -20.93 -41.95 3.67
C GLU A 747 -21.70 -42.54 2.47
N LEU A 748 -21.00 -43.21 1.54
CA LEU A 748 -21.61 -43.92 0.42
C LEU A 748 -22.48 -45.11 0.86
N LEU A 749 -22.10 -45.80 1.94
CA LEU A 749 -22.85 -46.94 2.49
C LEU A 749 -24.03 -46.49 3.37
N GLU A 750 -23.87 -45.38 4.11
CA GLU A 750 -24.93 -44.80 4.95
C GLU A 750 -26.00 -44.05 4.15
N THR A 751 -25.59 -43.27 3.14
CA THR A 751 -26.49 -42.38 2.39
C THR A 751 -26.82 -42.87 0.98
N GLY A 752 -26.14 -43.91 0.49
CA GLY A 752 -26.24 -44.44 -0.88
C GLY A 752 -25.47 -43.65 -1.94
N GLN A 753 -24.80 -42.56 -1.55
CA GLN A 753 -24.07 -41.64 -2.44
C GLN A 753 -22.87 -40.97 -1.75
N THR A 754 -21.90 -40.46 -2.52
CA THR A 754 -20.84 -39.58 -1.99
C THR A 754 -21.23 -38.10 -2.08
N PRO A 755 -20.44 -37.20 -1.45
CA PRO A 755 -20.34 -35.81 -1.88
C PRO A 755 -19.88 -35.70 -3.34
N LEU A 756 -19.89 -34.47 -3.89
CA LEU A 756 -19.30 -34.22 -5.20
C LEU A 756 -17.77 -34.36 -5.10
N ILE A 757 -17.21 -35.31 -5.85
CA ILE A 757 -15.76 -35.57 -5.88
C ILE A 757 -15.19 -35.00 -7.18
N SER A 758 -14.20 -34.13 -7.05
CA SER A 758 -13.49 -33.48 -8.16
C SER A 758 -12.23 -34.26 -8.56
N GLY A 759 -11.81 -34.13 -9.82
CA GLY A 759 -10.50 -34.61 -10.28
C GLY A 759 -10.49 -35.99 -10.94
N PHE A 760 -11.66 -36.60 -11.23
CA PHE A 760 -11.73 -37.86 -11.97
C PHE A 760 -11.20 -37.68 -13.39
N LYS A 761 -10.19 -38.45 -13.79
CA LYS A 761 -9.60 -38.42 -15.14
C LYS A 761 -10.54 -39.06 -16.17
N LYS A 762 -10.72 -38.41 -17.32
CA LYS A 762 -11.40 -39.01 -18.49
C LYS A 762 -10.56 -40.14 -19.07
N ARG A 763 -11.20 -41.28 -19.34
CA ARG A 763 -10.56 -42.45 -19.94
C ARG A 763 -10.02 -42.11 -21.33
N GLY A 764 -8.71 -42.26 -21.53
CA GLY A 764 -8.01 -41.93 -22.78
C GLY A 764 -7.54 -40.49 -22.91
N LYS A 765 -7.79 -39.63 -21.91
CA LYS A 765 -7.31 -38.25 -21.86
C LYS A 765 -6.88 -37.88 -20.44
N GLU A 766 -5.68 -38.29 -20.04
CA GLU A 766 -5.24 -38.22 -18.63
C GLU A 766 -5.09 -36.82 -18.03
N ASN A 767 -5.08 -35.79 -18.88
CA ASN A 767 -5.05 -34.37 -18.50
C ASN A 767 -6.45 -33.73 -18.42
N GLU A 768 -7.52 -34.38 -18.90
CA GLU A 768 -8.88 -33.89 -18.72
C GLU A 768 -9.51 -34.53 -17.48
N THR A 769 -9.97 -33.70 -16.54
CA THR A 769 -10.69 -34.16 -15.34
C THR A 769 -12.18 -33.78 -15.39
N PHE A 770 -12.98 -34.42 -14.53
CA PHE A 770 -14.40 -34.12 -14.31
C PHE A 770 -14.76 -34.29 -12.84
N GLU A 771 -15.95 -33.78 -12.47
CA GLU A 771 -16.52 -33.90 -11.14
C GLU A 771 -17.77 -34.79 -11.18
N ALA A 772 -17.96 -35.65 -10.19
CA ALA A 772 -19.14 -36.51 -10.10
C ALA A 772 -19.45 -36.93 -8.66
N VAL A 773 -20.71 -37.26 -8.42
CA VAL A 773 -21.16 -38.01 -7.24
C VAL A 773 -21.15 -39.49 -7.59
N LEU A 774 -20.51 -40.32 -6.75
CA LEU A 774 -20.62 -41.78 -6.85
C LEU A 774 -21.91 -42.21 -6.13
N THR A 775 -22.65 -43.16 -6.72
CA THR A 775 -23.92 -43.68 -6.17
C THR A 775 -24.00 -45.19 -6.34
N ILE A 776 -24.64 -45.90 -5.42
CA ILE A 776 -24.85 -47.35 -5.55
C ILE A 776 -26.20 -47.63 -6.21
N LYS A 777 -26.19 -48.35 -7.33
CA LYS A 777 -27.39 -48.86 -8.02
C LYS A 777 -27.23 -50.34 -8.33
N SER A 778 -28.18 -51.16 -7.89
CA SER A 778 -28.22 -52.61 -8.16
C SER A 778 -26.89 -53.33 -7.88
N GLY A 779 -26.28 -53.06 -6.71
CA GLY A 779 -25.00 -53.68 -6.31
C GLY A 779 -23.76 -53.17 -7.06
N LYS A 780 -23.84 -52.06 -7.81
CA LYS A 780 -22.70 -51.48 -8.54
C LYS A 780 -22.59 -49.97 -8.33
N LEU A 781 -21.35 -49.47 -8.39
CA LEU A 781 -21.06 -48.04 -8.46
C LEU A 781 -21.54 -47.46 -9.80
N SER A 782 -22.21 -46.31 -9.73
CA SER A 782 -22.70 -45.56 -10.89
C SER A 782 -22.52 -44.05 -10.67
N TRP A 783 -22.26 -43.34 -11.76
CA TRP A 783 -21.96 -41.90 -11.75
C TRP A 783 -23.23 -41.06 -11.77
N ARG A 784 -23.32 -40.03 -10.92
CA ARG A 784 -24.31 -38.96 -11.02
C ARG A 784 -23.57 -37.63 -11.22
N PHE A 785 -23.69 -37.07 -12.41
CA PHE A 785 -23.22 -35.72 -12.70
C PHE A 785 -24.24 -34.70 -12.16
N PRO A 786 -23.81 -33.57 -11.59
CA PRO A 786 -24.73 -32.52 -11.17
C PRO A 786 -25.40 -31.88 -12.40
N ASN A 787 -26.71 -31.63 -12.31
CA ASN A 787 -27.52 -31.05 -13.40
C ASN A 787 -28.01 -29.66 -12.97
N TRP A 788 -27.30 -28.61 -13.37
CA TRP A 788 -27.54 -27.25 -12.90
C TRP A 788 -28.63 -26.48 -13.67
N ASN A 789 -29.19 -27.07 -14.73
CA ASN A 789 -30.20 -26.47 -15.63
C ASN A 789 -31.53 -26.04 -14.97
N ALA A 790 -31.70 -26.23 -13.66
CA ALA A 790 -32.93 -25.95 -12.92
C ALA A 790 -32.85 -24.77 -11.93
N ILE A 791 -31.69 -24.14 -11.71
CA ILE A 791 -31.56 -23.02 -10.76
C ILE A 791 -32.01 -21.69 -11.40
N LYS A 792 -33.32 -21.46 -11.48
CA LYS A 792 -33.88 -20.12 -11.77
C LYS A 792 -33.98 -19.31 -10.48
N LEU A 793 -33.30 -18.16 -10.45
CA LEU A 793 -33.40 -17.20 -9.34
C LEU A 793 -34.73 -16.43 -9.39
N PRO A 794 -35.54 -16.45 -8.31
CA PRO A 794 -36.76 -15.66 -8.25
C PRO A 794 -36.42 -14.21 -7.86
N THR A 795 -36.95 -13.24 -8.61
CA THR A 795 -36.69 -11.80 -8.42
C THR A 795 -37.10 -11.28 -7.04
N ARG A 796 -38.01 -11.97 -6.34
CA ARG A 796 -38.39 -11.73 -4.92
C ARG A 796 -37.23 -11.79 -3.90
N LEU A 797 -36.04 -12.26 -4.28
CA LEU A 797 -34.84 -12.17 -3.45
C LEU A 797 -34.36 -10.71 -3.31
N LEU A 798 -34.67 -9.89 -4.31
CA LEU A 798 -34.38 -8.47 -4.40
C LEU A 798 -35.59 -7.62 -3.94
N LEU A 799 -35.29 -6.41 -3.47
CA LEU A 799 -36.31 -5.43 -3.08
C LEU A 799 -36.93 -4.77 -4.33
N PRO A 800 -38.25 -4.54 -4.36
CA PRO A 800 -38.89 -3.73 -5.40
C PRO A 800 -38.53 -2.24 -5.20
N ASP A 801 -38.83 -1.41 -6.19
CA ASP A 801 -38.90 0.04 -5.97
C ASP A 801 -40.05 0.40 -5.02
N ASP A 802 -39.87 1.51 -4.30
CA ASP A 802 -40.94 2.16 -3.56
C ASP A 802 -42.05 2.58 -4.54
N ALA A 803 -43.30 2.20 -4.24
CA ALA A 803 -44.43 2.28 -5.16
C ALA A 803 -44.78 3.70 -5.63
N ASP A 804 -45.55 3.77 -6.72
CA ASP A 804 -45.85 4.95 -7.56
C ASP A 804 -45.92 6.30 -6.84
N LYS A 805 -45.12 7.25 -7.33
CA LYS A 805 -45.10 8.62 -6.83
C LYS A 805 -46.21 9.46 -7.48
N GLU A 806 -47.34 9.60 -6.78
CA GLU A 806 -48.27 10.71 -7.03
C GLU A 806 -47.51 12.06 -6.97
N LEU A 807 -47.97 13.04 -7.76
CA LEU A 807 -47.40 14.39 -7.76
C LEU A 807 -47.46 14.99 -6.34
N SER A 808 -46.31 15.32 -5.76
CA SER A 808 -46.26 15.87 -4.40
C SER A 808 -46.93 17.25 -4.33
N GLN A 809 -47.30 17.69 -3.13
CA GLN A 809 -47.85 19.05 -2.94
C GLN A 809 -46.89 20.15 -3.44
N GLU A 810 -45.58 19.92 -3.30
CA GLU A 810 -44.55 20.85 -3.79
C GLU A 810 -44.48 20.86 -5.33
N GLN A 811 -44.67 19.72 -6.00
CA GLN A 811 -44.72 19.67 -7.47
C GLN A 811 -45.95 20.41 -8.02
N HIS A 812 -47.12 20.24 -7.39
CA HIS A 812 -48.32 21.03 -7.73
C HIS A 812 -48.13 22.54 -7.54
N LYS A 813 -47.33 22.95 -6.54
CA LYS A 813 -46.92 24.34 -6.33
C LYS A 813 -45.94 24.81 -7.42
N GLN A 814 -44.94 24.01 -7.76
CA GLN A 814 -43.97 24.30 -8.84
C GLN A 814 -44.62 24.45 -10.21
N ILE A 815 -45.61 23.61 -10.56
CA ILE A 815 -46.43 23.75 -11.78
C ILE A 815 -47.10 25.13 -11.83
N ARG A 816 -47.83 25.52 -10.79
CA ARG A 816 -48.51 26.82 -10.71
C ARG A 816 -47.53 27.99 -10.78
N SER A 817 -46.37 27.90 -10.12
CA SER A 817 -45.31 28.90 -10.22
C SER A 817 -44.76 29.04 -11.64
N LEU A 818 -44.57 27.92 -12.36
CA LEU A 818 -44.10 27.91 -13.74
C LEU A 818 -45.07 28.61 -14.69
N GLU A 819 -46.35 28.27 -14.63
CA GLU A 819 -47.38 28.86 -15.50
C GLU A 819 -47.61 30.35 -15.19
N THR A 820 -47.51 30.73 -13.91
CA THR A 820 -47.54 32.13 -13.46
C THR A 820 -46.33 32.91 -13.98
N ALA A 821 -45.13 32.32 -13.94
CA ALA A 821 -43.93 32.93 -14.49
C ALA A 821 -44.00 33.08 -16.02
N CYS A 822 -44.46 32.04 -16.74
CA CYS A 822 -44.72 32.08 -18.18
C CYS A 822 -45.64 33.26 -18.57
N SER A 823 -46.75 33.41 -17.84
CA SER A 823 -47.71 34.51 -18.01
C SER A 823 -47.08 35.88 -17.76
N THR A 824 -46.35 36.02 -16.63
CA THR A 824 -45.69 37.27 -16.22
C THR A 824 -44.63 37.74 -17.23
N LEU A 825 -43.88 36.80 -17.81
CA LEU A 825 -42.81 37.05 -18.78
C LEU A 825 -43.32 37.28 -20.22
N LYS A 826 -44.64 37.24 -20.44
CA LYS A 826 -45.29 37.30 -21.76
C LYS A 826 -44.81 36.17 -22.69
N LEU A 827 -44.71 34.96 -22.14
CA LEU A 827 -44.40 33.71 -22.82
C LEU A 827 -45.42 32.63 -22.41
N PRO A 828 -46.70 32.76 -22.82
CA PRO A 828 -47.76 31.87 -22.35
C PRO A 828 -47.50 30.42 -22.77
N ALA A 829 -47.43 29.54 -21.78
CA ALA A 829 -47.17 28.12 -21.92
C ALA A 829 -47.72 27.37 -20.70
N LYS A 830 -48.18 26.14 -20.90
CA LYS A 830 -48.75 25.28 -19.86
C LYS A 830 -47.93 24.02 -19.64
N VAL A 831 -47.86 23.54 -18.41
CA VAL A 831 -47.22 22.26 -18.10
C VAL A 831 -48.16 21.14 -18.54
N VAL A 832 -47.75 20.35 -19.53
CA VAL A 832 -48.54 19.23 -20.08
C VAL A 832 -48.14 17.88 -19.53
N ASN A 833 -46.93 17.76 -18.96
CA ASN A 833 -46.40 16.51 -18.43
C ASN A 833 -45.31 16.80 -17.37
N VAL A 834 -45.12 15.88 -16.43
CA VAL A 834 -44.07 15.93 -15.41
C VAL A 834 -43.39 14.57 -15.32
N VAL A 835 -42.11 14.52 -15.66
CA VAL A 835 -41.31 13.29 -15.64
C VAL A 835 -40.46 13.25 -14.38
N ASN A 836 -40.88 12.38 -13.44
CA ASN A 836 -40.22 12.16 -12.15
C ASN A 836 -39.02 11.22 -12.31
N GLY A 837 -37.82 11.75 -12.46
CA GLY A 837 -36.59 10.97 -12.45
C GLY A 837 -35.96 10.81 -11.06
N PRO A 838 -34.95 9.92 -10.92
CA PRO A 838 -34.35 9.60 -9.62
C PRO A 838 -33.65 10.79 -8.94
N ILE A 839 -33.09 11.69 -9.75
CA ILE A 839 -32.31 12.87 -9.32
C ILE A 839 -32.92 14.19 -9.85
N ILE A 840 -33.60 14.16 -10.99
CA ILE A 840 -34.12 15.34 -11.69
C ILE A 840 -35.62 15.15 -11.97
N THR A 841 -36.43 16.19 -11.75
CA THR A 841 -37.80 16.27 -12.27
C THR A 841 -37.79 17.16 -13.52
N ARG A 842 -38.38 16.69 -14.63
CA ARG A 842 -38.57 17.49 -15.84
C ARG A 842 -40.03 17.89 -15.99
N TYR A 843 -40.29 19.19 -15.96
CA TYR A 843 -41.56 19.79 -16.34
C TYR A 843 -41.57 20.02 -17.85
N GLU A 844 -42.56 19.48 -18.56
CA GLU A 844 -42.69 19.65 -20.01
C GLU A 844 -43.78 20.67 -20.30
N LEU A 845 -43.41 21.79 -20.93
CA LEU A 845 -44.30 22.89 -21.25
C LEU A 845 -44.66 22.91 -22.74
N THR A 846 -45.90 23.22 -23.06
CA THR A 846 -46.34 23.53 -24.42
C THR A 846 -46.63 25.02 -24.52
N PRO A 847 -45.97 25.78 -25.43
CA PRO A 847 -46.34 27.16 -25.73
C PRO A 847 -47.77 27.24 -26.28
N ASP A 848 -48.54 28.24 -25.84
CA ASP A 848 -49.95 28.37 -26.22
C ASP A 848 -50.15 28.83 -27.69
N ALA A 849 -49.10 29.33 -28.35
CA ALA A 849 -49.12 29.76 -29.75
C ALA A 849 -47.79 29.46 -30.49
N MET A 850 -47.87 29.20 -31.80
CA MET A 850 -46.72 28.81 -32.65
C MET A 850 -45.76 29.96 -33.02
N ASP A 851 -46.19 31.21 -32.88
CA ASP A 851 -45.40 32.41 -33.17
C ASP A 851 -44.47 32.84 -32.01
N ILE A 852 -44.59 32.18 -30.85
CA ILE A 852 -43.76 32.45 -29.67
C ILE A 852 -42.29 32.10 -29.98
N ASN A 853 -41.42 33.12 -29.96
CA ASN A 853 -39.99 32.93 -30.12
C ASN A 853 -39.40 32.17 -28.91
N VAL A 854 -39.25 30.85 -29.07
CA VAL A 854 -38.79 29.92 -28.04
C VAL A 854 -37.42 30.26 -27.45
N LYS A 855 -36.55 30.99 -28.16
CA LYS A 855 -35.25 31.46 -27.62
C LYS A 855 -35.41 32.37 -26.39
N ARG A 856 -36.56 33.02 -26.23
CA ARG A 856 -36.84 33.87 -25.06
C ARG A 856 -36.96 33.07 -23.76
N PHE A 857 -37.30 31.78 -23.80
CA PHE A 857 -37.33 30.95 -22.58
C PHE A 857 -35.93 30.82 -21.97
N ASP A 858 -34.91 30.58 -22.81
CA ASP A 858 -33.51 30.53 -22.38
C ASP A 858 -33.02 31.91 -21.88
N THR A 859 -33.47 33.00 -22.52
CA THR A 859 -33.17 34.38 -22.06
C THR A 859 -33.69 34.65 -20.64
N TYR A 860 -34.85 34.13 -20.27
CA TYR A 860 -35.45 34.31 -18.94
C TYR A 860 -35.18 33.16 -17.96
N LYS A 861 -34.18 32.31 -18.23
CA LYS A 861 -33.82 31.16 -17.39
C LYS A 861 -33.69 31.50 -15.90
N ALA A 862 -33.09 32.66 -15.56
CA ALA A 862 -32.99 33.13 -14.18
C ALA A 862 -34.36 33.39 -13.52
N ASN A 863 -35.33 33.94 -14.25
CA ASN A 863 -36.69 34.18 -13.73
C ASN A 863 -37.43 32.86 -13.45
N PHE A 864 -37.30 31.88 -14.34
CA PHE A 864 -37.87 30.54 -14.13
C PHE A 864 -37.20 29.82 -12.94
N GLN A 865 -35.89 30.00 -12.75
CA GLN A 865 -35.16 29.47 -11.60
C GLN A 865 -35.66 30.07 -10.28
N MET A 866 -35.85 31.39 -10.23
CA MET A 866 -36.43 32.08 -9.07
C MET A 866 -37.88 31.63 -8.79
N ALA A 867 -38.72 31.49 -9.83
CA ALA A 867 -40.11 31.06 -9.68
C ALA A 867 -40.23 29.62 -9.14
N LEU A 868 -39.31 28.74 -9.53
CA LEU A 868 -39.24 27.36 -9.05
C LEU A 868 -38.54 27.19 -7.70
N GLN A 869 -37.94 28.27 -7.16
CA GLN A 869 -37.13 28.24 -5.93
C GLN A 869 -35.98 27.21 -6.00
N ALA A 870 -35.46 26.97 -7.21
CA ALA A 870 -34.46 25.95 -7.47
C ALA A 870 -33.02 26.51 -7.43
N GLU A 871 -32.10 25.77 -6.81
CA GLU A 871 -30.67 26.13 -6.75
C GLU A 871 -30.05 26.29 -8.15
N ARG A 872 -30.52 25.48 -9.11
CA ARG A 872 -30.15 25.52 -10.53
C ARG A 872 -31.26 24.89 -11.37
N ILE A 873 -31.42 25.36 -12.61
CA ILE A 873 -32.29 24.72 -13.60
C ILE A 873 -31.55 24.46 -14.92
N ALA A 874 -31.97 23.43 -15.65
CA ALA A 874 -31.60 23.22 -17.05
C ALA A 874 -32.84 23.34 -17.95
N MET A 875 -32.60 23.61 -19.24
CA MET A 875 -33.65 23.80 -20.23
C MET A 875 -33.35 23.01 -21.51
N GLN A 876 -34.37 22.35 -22.05
CA GLN A 876 -34.35 21.70 -23.35
C GLN A 876 -35.37 22.39 -24.26
N ILE A 877 -34.91 23.18 -25.23
CA ILE A 877 -35.75 24.03 -26.07
C ILE A 877 -35.45 23.75 -27.56
N PRO A 878 -36.29 22.96 -28.28
CA PRO A 878 -37.30 22.02 -27.75
C PRO A 878 -36.65 20.75 -27.16
N ILE A 879 -37.42 19.93 -26.44
CA ILE A 879 -37.03 18.56 -26.10
C ILE A 879 -36.89 17.76 -27.42
N PRO A 880 -35.74 17.11 -27.70
CA PRO A 880 -35.51 16.41 -28.96
C PRO A 880 -36.62 15.42 -29.33
N GLY A 881 -37.15 15.54 -30.56
CA GLY A 881 -38.23 14.70 -31.07
C GLY A 881 -39.64 15.07 -30.59
N THR A 882 -39.82 16.19 -29.88
CA THR A 882 -41.14 16.65 -29.42
C THR A 882 -41.38 18.13 -29.74
N LYS A 883 -42.60 18.61 -29.49
CA LYS A 883 -42.99 20.04 -29.56
C LYS A 883 -42.92 20.77 -28.21
N HIS A 884 -42.39 20.13 -27.17
CA HIS A 884 -42.42 20.65 -25.80
C HIS A 884 -41.09 21.30 -25.40
N ILE A 885 -41.14 22.20 -24.42
CA ILE A 885 -39.99 22.79 -23.73
C ILE A 885 -39.80 22.05 -22.41
N GLY A 886 -38.61 21.50 -22.17
CA GLY A 886 -38.29 20.84 -20.91
C GLY A 886 -37.63 21.83 -19.95
N ILE A 887 -38.17 21.96 -18.74
CA ILE A 887 -37.49 22.63 -17.62
C ILE A 887 -37.15 21.59 -16.56
N GLU A 888 -35.86 21.42 -16.30
CA GLU A 888 -35.31 20.41 -15.41
C GLU A 888 -34.85 21.04 -14.10
N VAL A 889 -35.29 20.47 -12.98
CA VAL A 889 -34.91 20.86 -11.62
C VAL A 889 -34.47 19.65 -10.79
N PRO A 890 -33.65 19.84 -9.74
CA PRO A 890 -33.43 18.81 -8.73
C PRO A 890 -34.76 18.22 -8.24
N SER A 891 -34.87 16.89 -8.20
CA SER A 891 -36.09 16.21 -7.78
C SER A 891 -36.42 16.55 -6.32
N PRO A 892 -37.65 17.01 -6.01
CA PRO A 892 -38.05 17.28 -4.62
C PRO A 892 -38.23 15.99 -3.82
N THR A 893 -38.35 14.85 -4.51
CA THR A 893 -38.47 13.51 -3.92
C THR A 893 -37.55 12.54 -4.66
N PRO A 894 -36.22 12.62 -4.45
CA PRO A 894 -35.29 11.66 -5.05
C PRO A 894 -35.63 10.23 -4.63
N TYR A 895 -35.22 9.23 -5.41
CA TYR A 895 -35.42 7.83 -5.07
C TYR A 895 -34.25 6.95 -5.53
N VAL A 896 -34.16 5.79 -4.90
CA VAL A 896 -33.19 4.75 -5.25
C VAL A 896 -33.79 3.88 -6.35
N VAL A 897 -33.00 3.58 -7.37
CA VAL A 897 -33.38 2.68 -8.48
C VAL A 897 -32.97 1.27 -8.09
N ASN A 898 -33.89 0.42 -7.66
CA ASN A 898 -33.57 -0.93 -7.22
C ASN A 898 -33.38 -1.86 -8.41
N LEU A 899 -32.42 -2.79 -8.31
CA LEU A 899 -32.08 -3.71 -9.40
C LEU A 899 -33.28 -4.55 -9.87
N ARG A 900 -34.20 -4.91 -8.96
CA ARG A 900 -35.34 -5.77 -9.26
C ARG A 900 -36.20 -5.26 -10.40
N SER A 901 -36.62 -3.99 -10.35
CA SER A 901 -37.53 -3.40 -11.34
C SER A 901 -36.92 -3.37 -12.74
N LEU A 902 -35.59 -3.28 -12.83
CA LEU A 902 -34.86 -3.34 -14.09
C LEU A 902 -34.74 -4.77 -14.63
N LEU A 903 -34.59 -5.78 -13.76
CA LEU A 903 -34.60 -7.19 -14.15
C LEU A 903 -36.01 -7.71 -14.51
N GLU A 904 -37.05 -7.15 -13.89
CA GLU A 904 -38.47 -7.42 -14.21
C GLU A 904 -38.98 -6.59 -15.42
N ASN A 905 -38.14 -5.70 -15.97
CA ASN A 905 -38.54 -4.83 -17.07
C ASN A 905 -38.82 -5.61 -18.37
N LYS A 906 -39.93 -5.29 -19.03
CA LYS A 906 -40.37 -5.97 -20.27
C LYS A 906 -39.35 -5.88 -21.41
N GLU A 907 -38.63 -4.76 -21.57
CA GLU A 907 -37.61 -4.62 -22.62
C GLU A 907 -36.37 -5.47 -22.31
N PHE A 908 -35.96 -5.54 -21.03
CA PHE A 908 -34.86 -6.41 -20.61
C PHE A 908 -35.20 -7.88 -20.82
N LEU A 909 -36.39 -8.31 -20.37
CA LEU A 909 -36.85 -9.69 -20.52
C LEU A 909 -37.03 -10.11 -21.98
N ALA A 910 -37.46 -9.20 -22.86
CA ALA A 910 -37.60 -9.47 -24.30
C ALA A 910 -36.25 -9.60 -25.04
N LYS A 911 -35.18 -9.00 -24.51
CA LYS A 911 -33.82 -9.02 -25.08
C LYS A 911 -32.82 -9.78 -24.19
N LYS A 912 -33.30 -10.69 -23.34
CA LYS A 912 -32.47 -11.34 -22.31
C LYS A 912 -31.54 -12.38 -22.92
N GLU A 913 -30.33 -11.95 -23.25
CA GLU A 913 -29.24 -12.82 -23.70
C GLU A 913 -28.24 -13.13 -22.59
N SER A 914 -27.39 -14.14 -22.80
CA SER A 914 -26.22 -14.38 -21.95
C SER A 914 -25.38 -13.11 -21.81
N LEU A 915 -24.89 -12.88 -20.60
CA LEU A 915 -24.16 -11.68 -20.17
C LEU A 915 -24.88 -10.31 -20.28
N SER A 916 -26.20 -10.29 -20.49
CA SER A 916 -27.00 -9.05 -20.39
C SER A 916 -27.19 -8.57 -18.95
N PHE A 917 -27.09 -7.26 -18.70
CA PHE A 917 -27.35 -6.64 -17.41
C PHE A 917 -27.93 -5.21 -17.53
N PRO A 918 -28.70 -4.74 -16.52
CA PRO A 918 -29.08 -3.33 -16.43
C PRO A 918 -27.90 -2.45 -16.03
N VAL A 919 -27.60 -1.45 -16.85
CA VAL A 919 -26.60 -0.42 -16.54
C VAL A 919 -27.17 0.59 -15.55
N GLY A 920 -28.47 0.86 -15.60
CA GLY A 920 -29.13 1.84 -14.73
C GLY A 920 -30.35 2.46 -15.40
N THR A 921 -30.69 3.67 -14.98
CA THR A 921 -31.67 4.54 -15.66
C THR A 921 -31.03 5.85 -16.11
N ASP A 922 -31.61 6.55 -17.08
CA ASP A 922 -31.25 7.95 -17.34
C ASP A 922 -31.80 8.88 -16.24
N LEU A 923 -31.48 10.17 -16.32
CA LEU A 923 -31.91 11.17 -15.34
C LEU A 923 -33.44 11.34 -15.24
N HIS A 924 -34.20 10.73 -16.15
CA HIS A 924 -35.66 10.74 -16.22
C HIS A 924 -36.29 9.39 -15.86
N GLY A 925 -35.49 8.42 -15.41
CA GLY A 925 -35.96 7.09 -15.00
C GLY A 925 -36.11 6.08 -16.15
N LYS A 926 -35.74 6.42 -17.40
CA LYS A 926 -35.79 5.45 -18.50
C LYS A 926 -34.67 4.42 -18.35
N PRO A 927 -34.95 3.10 -18.37
CA PRO A 927 -33.93 2.08 -18.16
C PRO A 927 -32.94 2.01 -19.33
N VAL A 928 -31.70 1.62 -19.01
CA VAL A 928 -30.61 1.39 -19.96
C VAL A 928 -29.96 0.04 -19.63
N PHE A 929 -29.86 -0.81 -20.65
CA PHE A 929 -29.30 -2.16 -20.57
C PHE A 929 -28.05 -2.27 -21.45
N ALA A 930 -27.18 -3.23 -21.15
CA ALA A 930 -26.01 -3.57 -21.97
C ALA A 930 -25.69 -5.07 -21.86
N ASN A 931 -24.88 -5.58 -22.79
CA ASN A 931 -24.43 -6.97 -22.81
C ASN A 931 -22.89 -7.03 -22.90
N LEU A 932 -22.21 -7.72 -21.99
CA LEU A 932 -20.73 -7.87 -22.02
C LEU A 932 -20.24 -8.62 -23.27
N ALA A 933 -21.06 -9.45 -23.91
CA ALA A 933 -20.69 -10.12 -25.16
C ALA A 933 -20.53 -9.11 -26.32
N GLU A 934 -21.38 -8.08 -26.36
CA GLU A 934 -21.39 -7.04 -27.39
C GLU A 934 -20.28 -5.99 -27.20
N MET A 935 -19.91 -5.70 -25.95
CA MET A 935 -18.94 -4.65 -25.60
C MET A 935 -17.65 -5.23 -25.00
N PRO A 936 -16.47 -5.00 -25.62
CA PRO A 936 -15.22 -5.61 -25.17
C PRO A 936 -14.77 -4.98 -23.85
N HIS A 937 -14.85 -5.78 -22.78
CA HIS A 937 -14.46 -5.46 -21.41
C HIS A 937 -15.13 -4.20 -20.83
N LEU A 938 -15.01 -3.99 -19.51
CA LEU A 938 -15.64 -2.89 -18.80
C LEU A 938 -14.69 -2.33 -17.74
N LEU A 939 -14.46 -1.02 -17.77
CA LEU A 939 -13.77 -0.27 -16.72
C LEU A 939 -14.79 0.48 -15.86
N ILE A 940 -14.71 0.36 -14.53
CA ILE A 940 -15.54 1.07 -13.56
C ILE A 940 -14.64 1.86 -12.62
N ALA A 941 -14.82 3.18 -12.54
CA ALA A 941 -14.04 4.04 -11.66
C ALA A 941 -14.93 4.97 -10.83
N GLY A 942 -14.48 5.30 -9.61
CA GLY A 942 -15.16 6.26 -8.75
C GLY A 942 -14.61 6.26 -7.33
N THR A 943 -14.78 7.37 -6.61
CA THR A 943 -14.36 7.50 -5.20
C THR A 943 -15.18 6.61 -4.27
N THR A 944 -14.68 6.39 -3.05
CA THR A 944 -15.44 5.75 -1.97
C THR A 944 -16.79 6.46 -1.75
N GLY A 945 -17.87 5.69 -1.59
CA GLY A 945 -19.23 6.23 -1.42
C GLY A 945 -19.92 6.76 -2.70
N SER A 946 -19.23 6.79 -3.84
CA SER A 946 -19.79 7.32 -5.10
C SER A 946 -20.86 6.42 -5.75
N GLY A 947 -20.78 5.11 -5.55
CA GLY A 947 -21.66 4.09 -6.16
C GLY A 947 -20.94 2.89 -6.80
N LYS A 948 -19.63 2.99 -7.06
CA LYS A 948 -18.79 1.95 -7.71
C LYS A 948 -19.10 0.52 -7.26
N SER A 949 -19.03 0.26 -5.97
CA SER A 949 -19.15 -1.08 -5.40
C SER A 949 -20.56 -1.67 -5.54
N VAL A 950 -21.59 -0.84 -5.31
CA VAL A 950 -22.99 -1.22 -5.50
C VAL A 950 -23.26 -1.55 -6.98
N CYS A 951 -22.71 -0.76 -7.90
CA CYS A 951 -22.77 -1.04 -9.34
C CYS A 951 -22.08 -2.37 -9.70
N LEU A 952 -20.90 -2.64 -9.12
CA LEU A 952 -20.17 -3.89 -9.36
C LEU A 952 -20.98 -5.11 -8.89
N GLY A 953 -21.53 -5.04 -7.67
CA GLY A 953 -22.44 -6.07 -7.14
C GLY A 953 -23.72 -6.21 -7.98
N SER A 954 -24.30 -5.10 -8.45
CA SER A 954 -25.46 -5.09 -9.32
C SER A 954 -25.21 -5.83 -10.65
N ILE A 955 -24.03 -5.63 -11.27
CA ILE A 955 -23.63 -6.36 -12.47
C ILE A 955 -23.50 -7.85 -12.17
N ILE A 956 -22.76 -8.24 -11.12
CA ILE A 956 -22.56 -9.66 -10.74
C ILE A 956 -23.91 -10.34 -10.48
N VAL A 957 -24.78 -9.74 -9.68
CA VAL A 957 -26.12 -10.28 -9.39
C VAL A 957 -26.95 -10.39 -10.66
N SER A 958 -26.94 -9.39 -11.55
CA SER A 958 -27.66 -9.46 -12.84
C SER A 958 -27.20 -10.65 -13.69
N LEU A 959 -25.90 -10.89 -13.75
CA LEU A 959 -25.32 -12.03 -14.46
C LEU A 959 -25.73 -13.38 -13.85
N LEU A 960 -25.83 -13.48 -12.51
CA LEU A 960 -26.35 -14.67 -11.83
C LEU A 960 -27.84 -14.91 -12.08
N PHE A 961 -28.65 -13.85 -12.21
CA PHE A 961 -30.04 -13.94 -12.68
C PHE A 961 -30.13 -14.29 -14.17
N GLY A 962 -29.06 -14.07 -14.94
CA GLY A 962 -28.96 -14.37 -16.35
C GLY A 962 -28.59 -15.83 -16.67
N ASN A 963 -27.65 -16.42 -15.92
CA ASN A 963 -26.87 -17.57 -16.38
C ASN A 963 -26.67 -18.63 -15.25
N THR A 964 -26.78 -19.91 -15.60
CA THR A 964 -26.45 -21.04 -14.72
C THR A 964 -24.93 -21.22 -14.54
N PRO A 965 -24.47 -22.04 -13.57
CA PRO A 965 -23.05 -22.38 -13.40
C PRO A 965 -22.40 -23.05 -14.62
N ASP A 966 -23.19 -23.62 -15.53
CA ASP A 966 -22.71 -24.27 -16.77
C ASP A 966 -22.63 -23.29 -17.95
N GLU A 967 -23.28 -22.13 -17.84
CA GLU A 967 -23.29 -21.08 -18.88
C GLU A 967 -22.30 -19.95 -18.57
N LEU A 968 -21.97 -19.73 -17.29
CA LEU A 968 -21.11 -18.65 -16.82
C LEU A 968 -20.20 -19.11 -15.68
N LYS A 969 -18.89 -18.84 -15.84
CA LYS A 969 -17.89 -18.91 -14.79
C LYS A 969 -17.30 -17.53 -14.45
N PHE A 970 -16.79 -17.39 -13.24
CA PHE A 970 -16.16 -16.19 -12.71
C PHE A 970 -14.75 -16.45 -12.20
N VAL A 971 -13.87 -15.46 -12.35
CA VAL A 971 -12.61 -15.33 -11.58
C VAL A 971 -12.66 -14.01 -10.85
N PHE A 972 -12.62 -14.03 -9.52
CA PHE A 972 -12.69 -12.84 -8.68
C PHE A 972 -11.35 -12.55 -8.04
N ILE A 973 -10.88 -11.31 -8.19
CA ILE A 973 -9.67 -10.78 -7.57
C ILE A 973 -10.09 -9.58 -6.71
N ASP A 974 -9.97 -9.73 -5.39
CA ASP A 974 -10.38 -8.73 -4.39
C ASP A 974 -9.27 -8.56 -3.35
N PRO A 975 -8.27 -7.70 -3.62
CA PRO A 975 -7.14 -7.47 -2.71
C PRO A 975 -7.56 -6.79 -1.41
N LYS A 976 -8.77 -6.19 -1.35
CA LYS A 976 -9.31 -5.50 -0.17
C LYS A 976 -10.14 -6.40 0.74
N ARG A 977 -10.63 -7.53 0.24
CA ARG A 977 -11.51 -8.50 0.95
C ARG A 977 -12.85 -7.90 1.41
N VAL A 978 -13.41 -6.98 0.62
CA VAL A 978 -14.65 -6.27 0.97
C VAL A 978 -15.80 -6.66 0.05
N GLU A 979 -15.58 -6.64 -1.27
CA GLU A 979 -16.66 -6.61 -2.25
C GLU A 979 -16.97 -7.99 -2.85
N LEU A 980 -15.93 -8.78 -3.16
CA LEU A 980 -16.12 -10.06 -3.86
C LEU A 980 -16.11 -11.27 -2.92
N ILE A 981 -15.64 -11.09 -1.68
CA ILE A 981 -15.61 -12.17 -0.67
C ILE A 981 -17.00 -12.74 -0.35
N ALA A 982 -18.06 -11.92 -0.49
CA ALA A 982 -19.46 -12.35 -0.32
C ALA A 982 -19.89 -13.47 -1.29
N TYR A 983 -19.16 -13.67 -2.39
CA TYR A 983 -19.44 -14.67 -3.42
C TYR A 983 -18.52 -15.91 -3.34
N GLN A 984 -17.68 -16.03 -2.31
CA GLN A 984 -16.62 -17.06 -2.16
C GLN A 984 -17.07 -18.51 -2.35
N SER A 985 -18.34 -18.82 -2.14
CA SER A 985 -18.89 -20.18 -2.23
C SER A 985 -19.68 -20.44 -3.53
N LEU A 986 -19.74 -19.51 -4.48
CA LEU A 986 -20.55 -19.70 -5.69
C LEU A 986 -20.04 -20.85 -6.57
N PRO A 987 -20.90 -21.75 -7.07
CA PRO A 987 -20.53 -22.79 -8.05
C PRO A 987 -20.15 -22.22 -9.43
N HIS A 988 -20.41 -20.94 -9.66
CA HIS A 988 -19.90 -20.18 -10.79
C HIS A 988 -18.41 -19.84 -10.69
N LEU A 989 -17.74 -19.97 -9.53
CA LEU A 989 -16.31 -19.67 -9.43
C LEU A 989 -15.45 -20.74 -10.12
N MET A 990 -14.56 -20.30 -11.01
CA MET A 990 -13.48 -21.14 -11.58
C MET A 990 -12.30 -21.30 -10.61
N LEU A 991 -12.09 -20.29 -9.76
CA LEU A 991 -11.05 -20.24 -8.74
C LEU A 991 -11.64 -19.58 -7.47
N PRO A 992 -11.20 -19.96 -6.25
CA PRO A 992 -11.49 -19.23 -5.02
C PRO A 992 -11.17 -17.73 -5.17
N VAL A 993 -11.88 -16.83 -4.46
CA VAL A 993 -11.62 -15.38 -4.56
C VAL A 993 -10.19 -15.08 -4.17
N VAL A 994 -9.47 -14.42 -5.07
CA VAL A 994 -8.04 -14.18 -4.95
C VAL A 994 -7.83 -12.89 -4.18
N THR A 995 -7.50 -13.03 -2.89
CA THR A 995 -7.26 -11.88 -2.00
C THR A 995 -5.79 -11.48 -1.86
N ASP A 996 -4.87 -12.28 -2.40
CA ASP A 996 -3.43 -12.04 -2.34
C ASP A 996 -2.96 -11.48 -3.69
N MET A 997 -2.36 -10.29 -3.66
CA MET A 997 -1.85 -9.62 -4.86
C MET A 997 -0.76 -10.41 -5.57
N ASN A 998 0.01 -11.26 -4.88
CA ASN A 998 1.01 -12.11 -5.52
C ASN A 998 0.34 -13.25 -6.32
N ARG A 999 -0.78 -13.77 -5.83
CA ARG A 999 -1.56 -14.85 -6.48
C ARG A 999 -2.50 -14.36 -7.57
N ALA A 1000 -2.71 -13.05 -7.67
CA ALA A 1000 -3.52 -12.43 -8.71
C ALA A 1000 -2.89 -12.60 -10.11
N GLU A 1001 -1.55 -12.59 -10.20
CA GLU A 1001 -0.85 -12.87 -11.46
C GLU A 1001 -1.08 -14.32 -11.92
N ASP A 1002 -0.90 -15.30 -11.02
CA ASP A 1002 -1.17 -16.73 -11.29
C ASP A 1002 -2.62 -16.96 -11.75
N ALA A 1003 -3.58 -16.26 -11.13
CA ALA A 1003 -4.98 -16.37 -11.48
C ALA A 1003 -5.28 -15.84 -12.89
N LEU A 1004 -4.66 -14.72 -13.28
CA LEU A 1004 -4.79 -14.18 -14.64
C LEU A 1004 -4.02 -15.01 -15.69
N MET A 1005 -2.88 -15.60 -15.31
CA MET A 1005 -2.17 -16.55 -16.17
C MET A 1005 -3.02 -17.79 -16.48
N LYS A 1006 -3.77 -18.32 -15.50
CA LYS A 1006 -4.76 -19.40 -15.75
C LYS A 1006 -5.89 -18.98 -16.68
N VAL A 1007 -6.29 -17.71 -16.69
CA VAL A 1007 -7.25 -17.20 -17.67
C VAL A 1007 -6.65 -17.15 -19.08
N ILE A 1008 -5.35 -16.84 -19.21
CA ILE A 1008 -4.63 -16.95 -20.50
C ILE A 1008 -4.55 -18.42 -20.94
N GLU A 1009 -4.22 -19.35 -20.04
CA GLU A 1009 -4.17 -20.79 -20.37
C GLU A 1009 -5.53 -21.33 -20.87
N GLU A 1010 -6.62 -20.92 -20.22
CA GLU A 1010 -7.99 -21.21 -20.67
C GLU A 1010 -8.30 -20.56 -22.03
N MET A 1011 -7.87 -19.32 -22.27
CA MET A 1011 -8.03 -18.62 -23.54
C MET A 1011 -7.36 -19.37 -24.71
N GLU A 1012 -6.10 -19.78 -24.54
CA GLU A 1012 -5.36 -20.55 -25.55
C GLU A 1012 -5.99 -21.92 -25.81
N SER A 1013 -6.40 -22.61 -24.74
CA SER A 1013 -7.08 -23.91 -24.82
C SER A 1013 -8.36 -23.84 -25.66
N ARG A 1014 -9.14 -22.76 -25.48
CA ARG A 1014 -10.34 -22.50 -26.31
C ARG A 1014 -9.99 -22.23 -27.77
N TYR A 1015 -8.92 -21.48 -28.05
CA TYR A 1015 -8.51 -21.18 -29.42
C TYR A 1015 -8.04 -22.42 -30.20
N GLU A 1016 -7.29 -23.33 -29.58
CA GLU A 1016 -6.93 -24.61 -30.23
C GLU A 1016 -8.19 -25.46 -30.50
N LEU A 1017 -9.14 -25.52 -29.56
CA LEU A 1017 -10.42 -26.22 -29.76
C LEU A 1017 -11.26 -25.60 -30.89
N PHE A 1018 -11.26 -24.27 -31.01
CA PHE A 1018 -11.95 -23.57 -32.09
C PHE A 1018 -11.32 -23.88 -33.46
N LYS A 1019 -9.99 -23.90 -33.54
CA LYS A 1019 -9.21 -24.25 -34.72
C LYS A 1019 -9.46 -25.69 -35.17
N ASP A 1020 -9.45 -26.66 -34.24
CA ASP A 1020 -9.81 -28.05 -34.51
C ASP A 1020 -11.25 -28.18 -35.05
N MET A 1021 -12.19 -27.46 -34.45
CA MET A 1021 -13.59 -27.44 -34.88
C MET A 1021 -13.88 -26.53 -36.09
N ARG A 1022 -12.88 -25.81 -36.62
CA ARG A 1022 -12.98 -24.84 -37.71
C ARG A 1022 -14.03 -23.74 -37.47
N VAL A 1023 -14.01 -23.17 -36.27
CA VAL A 1023 -14.84 -22.04 -35.85
C VAL A 1023 -13.94 -20.91 -35.33
N ASN A 1024 -14.46 -19.68 -35.25
CA ASN A 1024 -13.63 -18.49 -34.96
C ASN A 1024 -13.95 -17.83 -33.61
N ASN A 1025 -14.97 -18.28 -32.89
CA ASN A 1025 -15.41 -17.72 -31.61
C ASN A 1025 -16.30 -18.70 -30.82
N ILE A 1026 -16.52 -18.40 -29.54
CA ILE A 1026 -17.35 -19.18 -28.62
C ILE A 1026 -18.80 -19.36 -29.10
N GLN A 1027 -19.39 -18.36 -29.78
CA GLN A 1027 -20.77 -18.45 -30.28
C GLN A 1027 -20.87 -19.53 -31.36
N SER A 1028 -20.00 -19.45 -32.38
CA SER A 1028 -19.93 -20.41 -33.49
C SER A 1028 -19.58 -21.82 -32.99
N TYR A 1029 -18.71 -21.92 -31.98
CA TYR A 1029 -18.39 -23.18 -31.31
C TYR A 1029 -19.63 -23.77 -30.62
N ASN A 1030 -20.30 -22.97 -29.78
CA ASN A 1030 -21.49 -23.39 -29.05
C ASN A 1030 -22.65 -23.74 -29.98
N GLU A 1031 -22.89 -22.98 -31.04
CA GLU A 1031 -23.90 -23.31 -32.06
C GLU A 1031 -23.60 -24.66 -32.73
N LYS A 1032 -22.33 -24.89 -33.12
CA LYS A 1032 -21.91 -26.12 -33.79
C LYS A 1032 -22.07 -27.37 -32.90
N ILE A 1033 -21.64 -27.33 -31.64
CA ILE A 1033 -21.79 -28.50 -30.75
C ILE A 1033 -23.25 -28.79 -30.40
N MET A 1034 -24.13 -27.78 -30.39
CA MET A 1034 -25.58 -27.98 -30.19
C MET A 1034 -26.26 -28.57 -31.44
N LEU A 1035 -25.76 -28.23 -32.64
CA LEU A 1035 -26.18 -28.84 -33.90
C LEU A 1035 -25.73 -30.32 -33.98
N ASP A 1036 -24.52 -30.62 -33.52
CA ASP A 1036 -23.99 -31.99 -33.48
C ASP A 1036 -24.75 -32.87 -32.46
N ASN A 1037 -25.08 -32.32 -31.27
CA ASN A 1037 -26.01 -32.92 -30.32
C ASN A 1037 -26.58 -31.85 -29.35
N PRO A 1038 -27.91 -31.64 -29.28
CA PRO A 1038 -28.53 -30.69 -28.36
C PRO A 1038 -28.23 -30.93 -26.86
N ASP A 1039 -27.90 -32.16 -26.46
CA ASP A 1039 -27.56 -32.52 -25.08
C ASP A 1039 -26.07 -32.27 -24.72
N ASN A 1040 -25.24 -31.80 -25.66
CA ASN A 1040 -23.86 -31.44 -25.35
C ASN A 1040 -23.80 -30.27 -24.33
N PRO A 1041 -22.80 -30.19 -23.45
CA PRO A 1041 -22.60 -29.01 -22.61
C PRO A 1041 -22.06 -27.84 -23.43
N LYS A 1042 -22.65 -26.65 -23.30
CA LYS A 1042 -22.08 -25.41 -23.86
C LYS A 1042 -20.76 -25.10 -23.17
N MET A 1043 -19.83 -24.48 -23.90
CA MET A 1043 -18.68 -23.81 -23.29
C MET A 1043 -19.19 -22.57 -22.54
N PRO A 1044 -18.90 -22.42 -21.23
CA PRO A 1044 -19.33 -21.27 -20.45
C PRO A 1044 -18.56 -20.01 -20.85
N TYR A 1045 -19.23 -18.86 -20.79
CA TYR A 1045 -18.57 -17.57 -20.74
C TYR A 1045 -17.75 -17.45 -19.46
N LEU A 1046 -16.64 -16.72 -19.50
CA LEU A 1046 -15.79 -16.47 -18.33
C LEU A 1046 -15.71 -14.96 -18.08
N VAL A 1047 -16.09 -14.52 -16.89
CA VAL A 1047 -16.00 -13.12 -16.49
C VAL A 1047 -14.96 -12.96 -15.38
N VAL A 1048 -13.86 -12.28 -15.67
CA VAL A 1048 -12.85 -11.90 -14.69
C VAL A 1048 -13.28 -10.58 -14.07
N VAL A 1049 -13.45 -10.53 -12.75
CA VAL A 1049 -13.75 -9.30 -12.01
C VAL A 1049 -12.59 -8.98 -11.09
N ILE A 1050 -12.03 -7.79 -11.25
CA ILE A 1050 -10.93 -7.28 -10.42
C ILE A 1050 -11.43 -6.04 -9.69
N ASP A 1051 -11.56 -6.11 -8.36
CA ASP A 1051 -11.68 -4.89 -7.57
C ASP A 1051 -10.31 -4.29 -7.24
N GLU A 1052 -10.30 -2.97 -7.12
CA GLU A 1052 -9.10 -2.14 -6.97
C GLU A 1052 -7.94 -2.51 -7.93
N PHE A 1053 -8.26 -2.58 -9.23
CA PHE A 1053 -7.31 -2.82 -10.32
C PHE A 1053 -6.06 -1.92 -10.26
N ALA A 1054 -6.19 -0.69 -9.76
CA ALA A 1054 -5.05 0.20 -9.57
C ALA A 1054 -4.07 -0.27 -8.48
N SER A 1055 -4.54 -0.88 -7.37
CA SER A 1055 -3.64 -1.44 -6.36
C SER A 1055 -2.87 -2.64 -6.90
N LEU A 1056 -3.54 -3.47 -7.71
CA LEU A 1056 -2.92 -4.58 -8.43
C LEU A 1056 -1.76 -4.07 -9.33
N MET A 1057 -2.07 -3.14 -10.24
CA MET A 1057 -1.09 -2.55 -11.17
C MET A 1057 0.02 -1.71 -10.51
N LEU A 1058 -0.24 -1.08 -9.36
CA LEU A 1058 0.77 -0.29 -8.63
C LEU A 1058 1.66 -1.13 -7.70
N THR A 1059 1.24 -2.34 -7.36
CA THR A 1059 2.01 -3.28 -6.51
C THR A 1059 2.89 -4.21 -7.34
N ALA A 1060 2.55 -4.44 -8.61
CA ALA A 1060 3.41 -5.09 -9.58
C ALA A 1060 4.80 -4.41 -9.63
N LYS A 1061 5.86 -5.20 -9.42
CA LYS A 1061 7.25 -4.72 -9.38
C LYS A 1061 7.85 -4.56 -10.78
N ASP A 1062 7.21 -5.13 -11.80
CA ASP A 1062 7.61 -5.11 -13.20
C ASP A 1062 6.40 -4.88 -14.14
N LYS A 1063 6.60 -5.06 -15.45
CA LYS A 1063 5.56 -4.93 -16.48
C LYS A 1063 4.79 -6.23 -16.78
N GLY A 1064 5.06 -7.34 -16.10
CA GLY A 1064 4.44 -8.64 -16.39
C GLY A 1064 2.91 -8.58 -16.31
N MET A 1065 2.41 -7.98 -15.24
CA MET A 1065 0.99 -7.77 -14.99
C MET A 1065 0.31 -6.85 -16.02
N GLU A 1066 0.98 -5.79 -16.46
CA GLU A 1066 0.48 -4.91 -17.53
C GLU A 1066 0.34 -5.69 -18.86
N ASN A 1067 1.33 -6.50 -19.21
CA ASN A 1067 1.31 -7.31 -20.43
C ASN A 1067 0.19 -8.36 -20.42
N ILE A 1068 -0.04 -9.02 -19.28
CA ILE A 1068 -1.14 -9.98 -19.09
C ILE A 1068 -2.50 -9.32 -19.35
N VAL A 1069 -2.73 -8.14 -18.76
CA VAL A 1069 -3.99 -7.38 -18.93
C VAL A 1069 -4.14 -6.89 -20.37
N ILE A 1070 -3.07 -6.40 -20.99
CA ILE A 1070 -3.08 -5.97 -22.40
C ILE A 1070 -3.47 -7.15 -23.31
N ARG A 1071 -2.82 -8.31 -23.16
CA ARG A 1071 -3.10 -9.50 -23.96
C ARG A 1071 -4.55 -9.96 -23.81
N LEU A 1072 -5.03 -10.11 -22.57
CA LEU A 1072 -6.42 -10.47 -22.30
C LEU A 1072 -7.41 -9.44 -22.88
N SER A 1073 -7.08 -8.14 -22.85
CA SER A 1073 -7.94 -7.08 -23.39
C SER A 1073 -8.01 -7.05 -24.93
N GLN A 1074 -7.06 -7.71 -25.61
CA GLN A 1074 -7.00 -7.79 -27.07
C GLN A 1074 -7.57 -9.11 -27.60
N GLU A 1075 -7.20 -10.23 -26.97
CA GLU A 1075 -7.41 -11.58 -27.51
C GLU A 1075 -8.60 -12.30 -26.86
N ALA A 1076 -8.98 -11.99 -25.62
CA ALA A 1076 -9.86 -12.89 -24.85
C ALA A 1076 -11.34 -12.86 -25.27
N ARG A 1077 -11.77 -11.82 -26.00
CA ARG A 1077 -13.18 -11.64 -26.41
C ARG A 1077 -13.74 -12.81 -27.22
N ALA A 1078 -13.04 -13.27 -28.27
CA ALA A 1078 -13.58 -14.33 -29.13
C ALA A 1078 -13.59 -15.71 -28.42
N ALA A 1079 -12.72 -15.91 -27.43
CA ALA A 1079 -12.76 -17.03 -26.48
C ALA A 1079 -13.94 -16.96 -25.48
N GLY A 1080 -14.77 -15.90 -25.51
CA GLY A 1080 -15.87 -15.71 -24.57
C GLY A 1080 -15.42 -15.30 -23.17
N ILE A 1081 -14.26 -14.66 -23.07
CA ILE A 1081 -13.66 -14.21 -21.82
C ILE A 1081 -13.75 -12.68 -21.76
N HIS A 1082 -14.35 -12.16 -20.70
CA HIS A 1082 -14.62 -10.74 -20.49
C HIS A 1082 -13.99 -10.28 -19.17
N MET A 1083 -13.62 -9.00 -19.09
CA MET A 1083 -13.02 -8.42 -17.88
C MET A 1083 -13.87 -7.25 -17.39
N VAL A 1084 -14.13 -7.20 -16.09
CA VAL A 1084 -14.72 -6.06 -15.38
C VAL A 1084 -13.69 -5.56 -14.38
N LEU A 1085 -13.05 -4.44 -14.69
CA LEU A 1085 -11.98 -3.84 -13.91
C LEU A 1085 -12.55 -2.67 -13.11
N ALA A 1086 -12.53 -2.74 -11.78
CA ALA A 1086 -13.01 -1.69 -10.90
C ALA A 1086 -11.85 -1.00 -10.16
N THR A 1087 -11.91 0.32 -9.95
CA THR A 1087 -10.91 1.05 -9.15
C THR A 1087 -11.45 2.30 -8.45
N GLN A 1088 -10.84 2.67 -7.32
CA GLN A 1088 -11.02 3.95 -6.64
C GLN A 1088 -9.86 4.93 -6.90
N ARG A 1089 -8.86 4.53 -7.69
CA ARG A 1089 -7.63 5.29 -7.95
C ARG A 1089 -7.40 5.45 -9.47
N PRO A 1090 -8.22 6.26 -10.16
CA PRO A 1090 -8.09 6.55 -11.60
C PRO A 1090 -6.85 7.41 -11.93
N VAL A 1091 -5.66 6.81 -11.85
CA VAL A 1091 -4.37 7.49 -12.09
C VAL A 1091 -3.79 7.13 -13.46
N ALA A 1092 -3.23 8.13 -14.16
CA ALA A 1092 -2.70 7.96 -15.52
C ALA A 1092 -1.63 6.86 -15.65
N LYS A 1093 -0.84 6.60 -14.58
CA LYS A 1093 0.18 5.54 -14.56
C LYS A 1093 -0.41 4.12 -14.62
N VAL A 1094 -1.65 3.91 -14.16
CA VAL A 1094 -2.35 2.61 -14.21
C VAL A 1094 -3.03 2.39 -15.55
N PHE A 1095 -3.53 3.47 -16.16
CA PHE A 1095 -4.30 3.43 -17.41
C PHE A 1095 -3.46 3.94 -18.57
N SER A 1096 -2.48 3.12 -18.97
CA SER A 1096 -1.66 3.39 -20.17
C SER A 1096 -2.54 3.51 -21.42
N PRO A 1097 -2.10 4.26 -22.47
CA PRO A 1097 -2.90 4.44 -23.68
C PRO A 1097 -3.36 3.13 -24.32
N THR A 1098 -2.52 2.08 -24.26
CA THR A 1098 -2.84 0.73 -24.74
C THR A 1098 -4.00 0.09 -23.98
N ILE A 1099 -3.96 0.11 -22.63
CA ILE A 1099 -5.07 -0.38 -21.81
C ILE A 1099 -6.35 0.40 -22.13
N LYS A 1100 -6.27 1.74 -22.23
CA LYS A 1100 -7.45 2.57 -22.54
C LYS A 1100 -8.05 2.30 -23.92
N ALA A 1101 -7.22 2.00 -24.93
CA ALA A 1101 -7.68 1.66 -26.27
C ALA A 1101 -8.50 0.35 -26.29
N ASN A 1102 -8.09 -0.65 -25.50
CA ASN A 1102 -8.76 -1.94 -25.42
C ASN A 1102 -9.95 -1.98 -24.43
N LEU A 1103 -10.18 -0.89 -23.68
CA LEU A 1103 -11.31 -0.72 -22.76
C LEU A 1103 -12.25 0.43 -23.24
N PRO A 1104 -12.99 0.27 -24.35
CA PRO A 1104 -13.88 1.31 -24.89
C PRO A 1104 -15.20 1.46 -24.12
N THR A 1105 -15.51 0.54 -23.20
CA THR A 1105 -16.66 0.62 -22.29
C THR A 1105 -16.21 1.07 -20.91
N ARG A 1106 -16.73 2.20 -20.44
CA ARG A 1106 -16.28 2.82 -19.19
C ARG A 1106 -17.44 3.41 -18.42
N ILE A 1107 -17.51 3.09 -17.12
CA ILE A 1107 -18.39 3.72 -16.15
C ILE A 1107 -17.52 4.60 -15.24
N SER A 1108 -17.84 5.88 -15.16
CA SER A 1108 -17.25 6.78 -14.17
C SER A 1108 -18.34 7.31 -13.26
N PHE A 1109 -18.27 6.94 -11.98
CA PHE A 1109 -18.94 7.66 -10.90
C PHE A 1109 -18.16 8.94 -10.55
N MET A 1110 -18.60 9.64 -9.50
CA MET A 1110 -17.93 10.81 -8.94
C MET A 1110 -16.43 10.54 -8.70
N VAL A 1111 -15.60 11.47 -9.15
CA VAL A 1111 -14.13 11.49 -8.96
C VAL A 1111 -13.70 12.79 -8.28
N THR A 1112 -12.48 12.85 -7.72
CA THR A 1112 -12.03 14.02 -6.94
C THR A 1112 -11.57 15.20 -7.78
N SER A 1113 -11.26 15.00 -9.05
CA SER A 1113 -10.71 16.05 -9.92
C SER A 1113 -10.99 15.80 -11.39
N THR A 1114 -10.98 16.89 -12.17
CA THR A 1114 -11.02 16.84 -13.63
C THR A 1114 -9.93 15.96 -14.23
N ASN A 1115 -8.73 15.90 -13.63
CA ASN A 1115 -7.65 15.00 -14.08
C ASN A 1115 -8.05 13.51 -13.94
N GLU A 1116 -8.69 13.13 -12.85
CA GLU A 1116 -9.23 11.77 -12.67
C GLU A 1116 -10.37 11.48 -13.68
N SER A 1117 -11.19 12.48 -14.03
CA SER A 1117 -12.19 12.36 -15.12
C SER A 1117 -11.52 12.16 -16.48
N MET A 1118 -10.48 12.93 -16.80
CA MET A 1118 -9.71 12.80 -18.04
C MET A 1118 -9.02 11.44 -18.16
N VAL A 1119 -8.55 10.84 -17.07
CA VAL A 1119 -7.95 9.50 -17.10
C VAL A 1119 -8.96 8.45 -17.55
N ILE A 1120 -10.20 8.51 -17.05
CA ILE A 1120 -11.22 7.48 -17.29
C ILE A 1120 -12.08 7.79 -18.51
N LEU A 1121 -12.64 8.98 -18.64
CA LEU A 1121 -13.56 9.33 -19.72
C LEU A 1121 -12.87 9.95 -20.94
N ASP A 1122 -11.58 10.28 -20.88
CA ASP A 1122 -10.86 11.14 -21.85
C ASP A 1122 -11.44 12.57 -21.98
N GLU A 1123 -12.35 12.95 -21.07
CA GLU A 1123 -13.03 14.24 -21.05
C GLU A 1123 -13.44 14.63 -19.61
N PRO A 1124 -13.66 15.92 -19.31
CA PRO A 1124 -14.05 16.39 -17.98
C PRO A 1124 -15.51 16.03 -17.62
N GLY A 1125 -15.86 16.26 -16.35
CA GLY A 1125 -17.23 16.34 -15.87
C GLY A 1125 -17.63 15.26 -14.86
N ALA A 1126 -16.88 14.18 -14.69
CA ALA A 1126 -17.17 13.17 -13.66
C ALA A 1126 -16.95 13.71 -12.23
N GLU A 1127 -16.12 14.74 -12.06
CA GLU A 1127 -15.94 15.48 -10.82
C GLU A 1127 -17.18 16.31 -10.40
N GLY A 1128 -18.10 16.56 -11.33
CA GLY A 1128 -19.38 17.26 -11.10
C GLY A 1128 -20.59 16.33 -10.89
N LEU A 1129 -20.36 15.03 -10.75
CA LEU A 1129 -21.40 14.05 -10.38
C LEU A 1129 -21.74 14.17 -8.89
N LEU A 1130 -22.97 13.81 -8.52
CA LEU A 1130 -23.53 14.01 -7.18
C LEU A 1130 -23.28 12.84 -6.21
N GLY A 1131 -22.56 11.80 -6.67
CA GLY A 1131 -22.40 10.55 -5.94
C GLY A 1131 -23.71 9.75 -5.85
N LYS A 1132 -23.79 8.82 -4.88
CA LYS A 1132 -24.97 7.97 -4.62
C LYS A 1132 -25.54 7.27 -5.87
N GLY A 1133 -24.67 6.84 -6.79
CA GLY A 1133 -25.06 6.14 -8.01
C GLY A 1133 -25.13 7.01 -9.27
N ASP A 1134 -25.02 8.34 -9.17
CA ASP A 1134 -24.89 9.25 -10.33
C ASP A 1134 -23.56 9.00 -11.07
N MET A 1135 -23.64 8.69 -12.35
CA MET A 1135 -22.50 8.23 -13.16
C MET A 1135 -22.60 8.63 -14.64
N TYR A 1136 -21.45 8.59 -15.31
CA TYR A 1136 -21.38 8.54 -16.77
C TYR A 1136 -21.08 7.12 -17.24
N PHE A 1137 -21.91 6.60 -18.15
CA PHE A 1137 -21.64 5.43 -18.96
C PHE A 1137 -21.16 5.89 -20.34
N LYS A 1138 -19.93 5.51 -20.73
CA LYS A 1138 -19.33 5.75 -22.04
C LYS A 1138 -19.14 4.41 -22.75
N TYR A 1139 -19.69 4.27 -23.94
CA TYR A 1139 -19.37 3.19 -24.87
C TYR A 1139 -18.89 3.79 -26.19
N ARG A 1140 -17.60 3.59 -26.50
CA ARG A 1140 -16.90 4.26 -27.62
C ARG A 1140 -17.10 5.77 -27.53
N ASN A 1141 -17.82 6.38 -28.48
CA ASN A 1141 -18.07 7.82 -28.55
C ASN A 1141 -19.42 8.24 -27.93
N LEU A 1142 -20.23 7.28 -27.46
CA LEU A 1142 -21.53 7.57 -26.84
C LEU A 1142 -21.39 7.64 -25.33
N LYS A 1143 -21.48 8.84 -24.77
CA LYS A 1143 -21.55 9.10 -23.31
C LYS A 1143 -22.99 9.42 -22.91
N LYS A 1144 -23.49 8.78 -21.85
CA LYS A 1144 -24.79 9.05 -21.23
C LYS A 1144 -24.60 9.24 -19.73
N ARG A 1145 -25.33 10.18 -19.13
CA ARG A 1145 -25.41 10.31 -17.67
C ARG A 1145 -26.56 9.45 -17.17
N LEU A 1146 -26.28 8.56 -16.23
CA LEU A 1146 -27.18 7.54 -15.72
C LEU A 1146 -27.14 7.50 -14.19
N VAL A 1147 -28.14 6.87 -13.60
CA VAL A 1147 -28.18 6.48 -12.19
C VAL A 1147 -28.06 4.95 -12.12
N SER A 1148 -27.00 4.47 -11.47
CA SER A 1148 -26.73 3.05 -11.25
C SER A 1148 -27.89 2.37 -10.50
N PRO A 1149 -28.19 1.09 -10.78
CA PRO A 1149 -29.07 0.30 -9.93
C PRO A 1149 -28.43 0.13 -8.56
N PHE A 1150 -29.29 -0.05 -7.56
CA PHE A 1150 -28.94 -0.39 -6.19
C PHE A 1150 -29.23 -1.86 -5.90
N VAL A 1151 -28.31 -2.48 -5.16
CA VAL A 1151 -28.49 -3.77 -4.52
C VAL A 1151 -27.72 -3.75 -3.20
N SER A 1152 -28.36 -4.20 -2.12
CA SER A 1152 -27.78 -4.19 -0.79
C SER A 1152 -26.98 -5.48 -0.49
N GLY A 1153 -26.05 -5.42 0.46
CA GLY A 1153 -25.34 -6.62 0.95
C GLY A 1153 -26.27 -7.76 1.41
N PRO A 1154 -27.35 -7.47 2.17
CA PRO A 1154 -28.37 -8.48 2.50
C PRO A 1154 -29.07 -9.10 1.28
N GLU A 1155 -29.28 -8.36 0.19
CA GLU A 1155 -29.82 -8.92 -1.07
C GLU A 1155 -28.82 -9.85 -1.75
N ILE A 1156 -27.55 -9.44 -1.84
CA ILE A 1156 -26.45 -10.27 -2.37
C ILE A 1156 -26.38 -11.58 -1.59
N ASN A 1157 -26.36 -11.51 -0.25
CA ASN A 1157 -26.32 -12.70 0.60
C ASN A 1157 -27.55 -13.59 0.40
N ARG A 1158 -28.77 -13.04 0.27
CA ARG A 1158 -29.97 -13.82 -0.06
C ARG A 1158 -29.86 -14.54 -1.40
N VAL A 1159 -29.26 -13.91 -2.41
CA VAL A 1159 -29.02 -14.53 -3.72
C VAL A 1159 -28.00 -15.67 -3.62
N VAL A 1160 -26.84 -15.43 -2.99
CA VAL A 1160 -25.79 -16.44 -2.80
C VAL A 1160 -26.32 -17.63 -1.99
N SER A 1161 -26.94 -17.40 -0.84
CA SER A 1161 -27.52 -18.46 0.00
C SER A 1161 -28.64 -19.24 -0.71
N TYR A 1162 -29.43 -18.61 -1.59
CA TYR A 1162 -30.44 -19.32 -2.37
C TYR A 1162 -29.81 -20.26 -3.41
N ILE A 1163 -28.71 -19.86 -4.06
CA ILE A 1163 -27.96 -20.74 -4.98
C ILE A 1163 -27.42 -21.96 -4.22
N LEU A 1164 -26.77 -21.73 -3.07
CA LEU A 1164 -26.22 -22.78 -2.20
C LEU A 1164 -27.32 -23.73 -1.66
N MET A 1165 -28.46 -23.19 -1.24
CA MET A 1165 -29.61 -23.99 -0.79
C MET A 1165 -30.20 -24.83 -1.94
N LYS A 1166 -30.24 -24.32 -3.17
CA LYS A 1166 -30.71 -25.11 -4.32
C LYS A 1166 -29.72 -26.19 -4.73
N GLN A 1167 -28.43 -25.92 -4.61
CA GLN A 1167 -27.37 -26.91 -4.75
C GLN A 1167 -27.49 -28.05 -3.72
N SER A 1168 -27.67 -27.76 -2.42
CA SER A 1168 -27.76 -28.80 -1.39
C SER A 1168 -29.02 -29.67 -1.51
N ASN A 1169 -30.15 -29.09 -1.90
CA ASN A 1169 -31.38 -29.84 -2.18
C ASN A 1169 -31.31 -30.71 -3.45
N GLN A 1170 -30.37 -30.43 -4.37
CA GLN A 1170 -30.11 -31.28 -5.54
C GLN A 1170 -29.04 -32.35 -5.27
N SER A 1171 -28.08 -32.09 -4.36
CA SER A 1171 -27.09 -33.09 -3.93
C SER A 1171 -27.65 -34.08 -2.90
N GLY A 1172 -28.61 -33.67 -2.07
CA GLY A 1172 -29.27 -34.51 -1.07
C GLY A 1172 -28.69 -34.42 0.35
N GLN A 1173 -27.91 -33.39 0.67
CA GLN A 1173 -27.37 -33.15 2.01
C GLN A 1173 -28.08 -31.96 2.70
N PRO A 1174 -28.43 -32.05 4.00
CA PRO A 1174 -28.89 -30.91 4.78
C PRO A 1174 -27.72 -29.99 5.18
N ILE A 1175 -27.97 -28.68 5.26
CA ILE A 1175 -26.98 -27.68 5.71
C ILE A 1175 -27.06 -27.54 7.23
N ALA A 1176 -25.95 -27.72 7.93
CA ALA A 1176 -25.80 -27.32 9.33
C ALA A 1176 -25.68 -25.78 9.44
N PRO A 1177 -26.37 -25.10 10.36
CA PRO A 1177 -26.42 -23.65 10.40
C PRO A 1177 -25.16 -23.02 11.01
N HIS A 1178 -24.54 -22.10 10.27
CA HIS A 1178 -23.56 -21.11 10.75
C HIS A 1178 -23.81 -19.77 10.06
#